data_AF-A0A349E2H3-F1
#
_entry.id   AF-A0A349E2H3-F1
#
_cell.length_a   1.000
_cell.length_b   1.000
_cell.length_c   1.000
_cell.angle_alpha   90.00
_cell.angle_beta   90.00
_cell.angle_gamma   90.00
#
_symmetry.space_group_name_H-M   'P 1'
#
loop_
_entity.id
_entity.type
_entity.pdbx_description
1 polymer ?
#
loop_
_entity_poly.entity_id
_entity_poly.type
_entity_poly.pdbx_seq_one_letter_code
_entity_poly.pdbx_strand_id
1 'polypeptide(L)'
;MYMDSTTNQKSTNIQDIFQKHLKIEPKVVSIEALFGNERRLKKTTYDPPYQRNYVWDDEKATYFIESILLGTEIPPIIFFNTGKMIEVIDGRQRYQTIKRFIDKEFKLKKGGLLKLKDLGNQDFDELNDLKDTFWDTKLRIIEFSFSSKELFPPSTEDIIKKEIFKRYNSGITPLKSTDIDKAKYLDDDINKLFKDKLIDDIKFNSSVVDVFHLESNANVENTLKKIRQFLVLHKIPISYYSAMKDKVITKFYEHLSDNLSDVKVISNLLKNFEEKIETLSRIKKQFKVSTNRLIFECILWAFSVLDEEGISPKEYSNPTMQREIVDHISKHIDYFKQEQSSFAKELNARYQITADFFQKKFNVDFTLYLYNHQAFKEKNRKYGKVETDVDSLSQFESLRLNKPDASSNTIDDICLQMKKQRFLIRPPYQRKEVINQIKSSGIIESILLGIKIPPIFIYKREDGISEVLDGQQRLLSILGFIGNEYLNEEKKFVKSDKNKYSLRLKNGILKNLEGKKYEDLDDSLQDRILDYDLWVVEISEKNNPNFDPIDLFIRLNYKPYPIKENTFEMWNSYVDRDIIKRIKKLSQSHEKWFYVRKNNKRMENEDLLTFLTYIEYRAKSPKVNATNIVDFLDIYGRGGKINFRIKSKQDITKVLTSPNIKEDFINSCSQLETNFIDKVKELLSENDNTSEDELSARFNKLFGIDSTKRTFQNFYALWYILVNINISSVRKNKQKIRDKIFELYSQIKNENDKDKFDKRIEDFWQKYNS
;
A
#
# COMPACT_ATOMS: atom_id res chain seq x y z
N MET A 1 26.41 -55.31 -10.97
CA MET A 1 27.63 -54.71 -10.40
C MET A 1 28.17 -53.68 -11.39
N TYR A 2 27.57 -52.49 -11.42
CA TYR A 2 28.12 -51.27 -11.99
C TYR A 2 27.47 -50.12 -11.24
N MET A 3 28.31 -49.17 -10.84
CA MET A 3 28.11 -48.27 -9.71
C MET A 3 26.98 -47.27 -9.90
N ASP A 4 26.21 -47.14 -8.82
CA ASP A 4 25.31 -46.04 -8.53
C ASP A 4 26.15 -44.80 -8.20
N SER A 5 26.24 -43.86 -9.13
CA SER A 5 26.83 -42.53 -8.93
C SER A 5 25.75 -41.47 -9.10
N THR A 6 24.68 -41.60 -8.32
CA THR A 6 23.68 -40.56 -8.13
C THR A 6 24.22 -39.53 -7.12
N THR A 7 24.51 -38.34 -7.64
CA THR A 7 24.20 -37.04 -7.00
C THR A 7 24.37 -36.96 -5.49
N ASN A 8 25.60 -36.81 -5.03
CA ASN A 8 25.90 -36.37 -3.65
C ASN A 8 26.97 -35.27 -3.60
N GLN A 9 26.92 -34.31 -4.54
CA GLN A 9 27.69 -33.07 -4.46
C GLN A 9 26.85 -31.97 -3.78
N LYS A 10 26.92 -31.98 -2.45
CA LYS A 10 26.84 -30.81 -1.54
C LYS A 10 26.04 -29.61 -2.06
N SER A 11 24.71 -29.67 -1.96
CA SER A 11 23.96 -28.47 -1.62
C SER A 11 24.37 -28.11 -0.18
N THR A 12 25.25 -27.13 -0.04
CA THR A 12 25.58 -26.54 1.26
C THR A 12 24.25 -26.21 1.95
N ASN A 13 23.98 -26.84 3.09
CA ASN A 13 22.70 -26.67 3.79
C ASN A 13 22.52 -25.18 4.08
N ILE A 14 21.58 -24.50 3.41
CA ILE A 14 21.33 -23.06 3.55
C ILE A 14 21.14 -22.69 5.02
N GLN A 15 20.53 -23.59 5.81
CA GLN A 15 20.42 -23.45 7.25
C GLN A 15 21.79 -23.34 7.93
N ASP A 16 22.75 -24.20 7.60
CA ASP A 16 24.10 -24.16 8.18
C ASP A 16 24.82 -22.86 7.84
N ILE A 17 24.65 -22.35 6.61
CA ILE A 17 25.23 -21.07 6.18
C ILE A 17 24.70 -19.93 7.05
N PHE A 18 23.38 -19.82 7.21
CA PHE A 18 22.78 -18.77 8.04
C PHE A 18 23.20 -18.87 9.51
N GLN A 19 23.33 -20.08 10.03
CA GLN A 19 23.59 -20.29 11.46
C GLN A 19 25.06 -20.15 11.84
N LYS A 20 26.00 -20.51 10.96
CA LYS A 20 27.43 -20.62 11.32
C LYS A 20 28.38 -19.78 10.48
N HIS A 21 28.00 -19.42 9.26
CA HIS A 21 28.94 -18.83 8.28
C HIS A 21 28.64 -17.38 7.92
N LEU A 22 27.54 -16.82 8.45
CA LEU A 22 27.13 -15.44 8.18
C LEU A 22 27.45 -14.55 9.37
N LYS A 23 28.31 -13.55 9.15
CA LYS A 23 28.60 -12.47 10.09
C LYS A 23 27.68 -11.29 9.80
N ILE A 24 27.12 -10.70 10.85
CA ILE A 24 26.20 -9.57 10.75
C ILE A 24 26.72 -8.46 11.66
N GLU A 25 26.98 -7.29 11.09
CA GLU A 25 27.52 -6.13 11.81
C GLU A 25 26.60 -4.91 11.67
N PRO A 26 26.09 -4.34 12.78
CA PRO A 26 25.47 -3.03 12.75
C PRO A 26 26.56 -1.95 12.63
N LYS A 27 26.36 -0.97 11.75
CA LYS A 27 27.26 0.16 11.53
C LYS A 27 26.44 1.45 11.49
N VAL A 28 27.03 2.53 11.99
CA VAL A 28 26.47 3.89 11.88
C VAL A 28 27.45 4.71 11.04
N VAL A 29 27.02 5.17 9.87
CA VAL A 29 27.91 5.77 8.85
C VAL A 29 27.31 7.07 8.33
N SER A 30 28.10 8.15 8.22
CA SER A 30 27.63 9.41 7.63
C SER A 30 27.28 9.26 6.15
N ILE A 31 26.38 10.10 5.65
CA ILE A 31 26.08 10.17 4.21
C ILE A 31 27.34 10.50 3.42
N GLU A 32 28.21 11.37 3.94
CA GLU A 32 29.50 11.68 3.32
C GLU A 32 30.37 10.43 3.14
N ALA A 33 30.51 9.59 4.17
CA ALA A 33 31.32 8.38 4.07
C ALA A 33 30.73 7.34 3.09
N LEU A 34 29.41 7.38 2.84
CA LEU A 34 28.74 6.50 1.88
C LEU A 34 28.80 7.01 0.44
N PHE A 35 28.61 8.30 0.23
CA PHE A 35 28.40 8.90 -1.10
C PHE A 35 29.49 9.89 -1.51
N GLY A 36 30.23 10.49 -0.58
CA GLY A 36 31.39 11.35 -0.87
C GLY A 36 32.64 10.56 -1.27
N ASN A 37 32.71 9.26 -0.95
CA ASN A 37 33.84 8.41 -1.34
C ASN A 37 33.59 7.70 -2.68
N GLU A 38 34.20 8.20 -3.76
CA GLU A 38 34.07 7.61 -5.10
C GLU A 38 34.44 6.11 -5.18
N ARG A 39 35.50 5.70 -4.47
CA ARG A 39 35.95 4.30 -4.48
C ARG A 39 34.88 3.39 -3.89
N ARG A 40 34.20 3.85 -2.83
CA ARG A 40 33.09 3.12 -2.21
C ARG A 40 31.88 3.08 -3.13
N LEU A 41 31.51 4.21 -3.74
CA LEU A 41 30.41 4.30 -4.71
C LEU A 41 30.60 3.32 -5.88
N LYS A 42 31.79 3.30 -6.49
CA LYS A 42 32.14 2.39 -7.59
C LYS A 42 32.07 0.91 -7.20
N LYS A 43 32.26 0.60 -5.91
CA LYS A 43 32.17 -0.76 -5.35
C LYS A 43 30.76 -1.13 -4.85
N THR A 44 29.81 -0.20 -4.85
CA THR A 44 28.47 -0.41 -4.28
C THR A 44 27.44 -0.60 -5.38
N THR A 45 26.95 -1.82 -5.53
CA THR A 45 25.83 -2.16 -6.42
C THR A 45 24.52 -1.99 -5.66
N TYR A 46 23.74 -0.95 -5.98
CA TYR A 46 22.50 -0.62 -5.26
C TYR A 46 21.22 -1.08 -5.97
N ASP A 47 21.33 -1.52 -7.22
CA ASP A 47 20.22 -1.93 -8.08
C ASP A 47 20.37 -3.36 -8.62
N PRO A 48 20.65 -4.37 -7.77
CA PRO A 48 20.82 -5.73 -8.25
C PRO A 48 19.54 -6.24 -8.96
N PRO A 49 19.70 -7.13 -9.95
CA PRO A 49 18.64 -7.45 -10.92
C PRO A 49 17.41 -8.14 -10.33
N TYR A 50 17.51 -8.71 -9.13
CA TYR A 50 16.42 -9.36 -8.41
C TYR A 50 15.52 -8.36 -7.66
N GLN A 51 15.93 -7.10 -7.52
CA GLN A 51 15.10 -6.04 -6.93
C GLN A 51 14.20 -5.36 -7.96
N ARG A 52 13.10 -4.78 -7.48
CA ARG A 52 12.23 -3.89 -8.27
C ARG A 52 12.93 -2.59 -8.65
N ASN A 53 12.43 -1.92 -9.67
CA ASN A 53 12.91 -0.59 -10.08
C ASN A 53 12.65 0.49 -8.99
N TYR A 54 13.17 1.70 -9.22
CA TYR A 54 12.85 2.84 -8.37
C TYR A 54 11.38 3.25 -8.54
N VAL A 55 10.60 3.24 -7.45
CA VAL A 55 9.14 3.43 -7.48
C VAL A 55 8.63 4.59 -6.63
N TRP A 56 9.48 5.21 -5.82
CA TRP A 56 9.09 6.39 -5.03
C TRP A 56 8.73 7.56 -5.94
N ASP A 57 7.62 8.24 -5.63
CA ASP A 57 7.30 9.53 -6.23
C ASP A 57 8.15 10.65 -5.59
N ASP A 58 8.20 11.81 -6.24
CA ASP A 58 9.01 12.94 -5.76
C ASP A 58 8.52 13.45 -4.39
N GLU A 59 7.23 13.32 -4.07
CA GLU A 59 6.71 13.66 -2.74
C GLU A 59 7.30 12.75 -1.64
N LYS A 60 7.36 11.43 -1.85
CA LYS A 60 7.97 10.49 -0.90
C LYS A 60 9.48 10.65 -0.86
N ALA A 61 10.13 10.89 -2.00
CA ALA A 61 11.56 11.15 -2.06
C ALA A 61 11.91 12.42 -1.24
N THR A 62 11.16 13.50 -1.44
CA THR A 62 11.28 14.75 -0.67
C THR A 62 11.09 14.50 0.83
N TYR A 63 10.05 13.75 1.21
CA TYR A 63 9.80 13.43 2.61
C TYR A 63 10.96 12.68 3.28
N PHE A 64 11.60 11.79 2.53
CA PHE A 64 12.78 11.09 2.99
C PHE A 64 13.99 12.02 3.14
N ILE A 65 14.21 12.93 2.19
CA ILE A 65 15.27 13.95 2.31
C ILE A 65 15.01 14.87 3.51
N GLU A 66 13.78 15.31 3.74
CA GLU A 66 13.43 16.08 4.94
C GLU A 66 13.79 15.32 6.22
N SER A 67 13.50 14.02 6.27
CA SER A 67 13.82 13.18 7.43
C SER A 67 15.34 13.07 7.67
N ILE A 68 16.14 13.10 6.60
CA ILE A 68 17.61 13.19 6.68
C ILE A 68 18.04 14.55 7.23
N LEU A 69 17.52 15.65 6.69
CA LEU A 69 17.88 17.01 7.11
C LEU A 69 17.56 17.25 8.60
N LEU A 70 16.40 16.76 9.05
CA LEU A 70 15.99 16.81 10.45
C LEU A 70 16.80 15.85 11.36
N GLY A 71 17.66 15.00 10.80
CA GLY A 71 18.44 14.03 11.58
C GLY A 71 17.62 12.91 12.22
N THR A 72 16.36 12.73 11.82
CA THR A 72 15.47 11.70 12.39
C THR A 72 16.00 10.28 12.13
N GLU A 73 15.54 9.33 12.95
CA GLU A 73 15.81 7.92 12.73
C GLU A 73 15.06 7.42 11.49
N ILE A 74 15.76 6.67 10.66
CA ILE A 74 15.19 6.04 9.47
C ILE A 74 15.47 4.54 9.52
N PRO A 75 14.67 3.70 8.84
CA PRO A 75 14.97 2.27 8.80
C PRO A 75 16.40 2.05 8.24
N PRO A 76 17.10 0.98 8.65
CA PRO A 76 18.48 0.73 8.24
C PRO A 76 18.59 0.25 6.79
N ILE A 77 19.70 0.58 6.13
CA ILE A 77 20.03 0.03 4.81
C ILE A 77 20.77 -1.29 5.00
N ILE A 78 20.38 -2.33 4.26
CA ILE A 78 20.94 -3.67 4.42
C ILE A 78 21.96 -3.91 3.32
N PHE A 79 23.21 -4.14 3.71
CA PHE A 79 24.33 -4.41 2.81
C PHE A 79 24.76 -5.86 2.87
N PHE A 80 25.25 -6.39 1.76
CA PHE A 80 26.01 -7.62 1.71
C PHE A 80 27.40 -7.31 1.17
N ASN A 81 28.43 -7.53 1.99
CA ASN A 81 29.81 -7.20 1.68
C ASN A 81 30.60 -8.47 1.40
N THR A 82 31.09 -8.60 0.16
CA THR A 82 31.94 -9.73 -0.28
C THR A 82 33.43 -9.46 -0.08
N GLY A 83 33.78 -8.33 0.55
CA GLY A 83 35.13 -7.78 0.64
C GLY A 83 35.59 -7.05 -0.64
N LYS A 84 35.11 -7.46 -1.82
CA LYS A 84 35.40 -6.79 -3.09
C LYS A 84 34.34 -5.75 -3.44
N MET A 85 33.07 -6.15 -3.34
CA MET A 85 31.90 -5.38 -3.70
C MET A 85 30.90 -5.36 -2.53
N ILE A 86 30.15 -4.26 -2.45
CA ILE A 86 29.02 -4.11 -1.54
C ILE A 86 27.76 -4.16 -2.39
N GLU A 87 26.80 -4.99 -2.00
CA GLU A 87 25.50 -5.04 -2.64
C GLU A 87 24.43 -4.56 -1.66
N VAL A 88 23.61 -3.60 -2.06
CA VAL A 88 22.45 -3.16 -1.26
C VAL A 88 21.37 -4.23 -1.41
N ILE A 89 21.11 -5.01 -0.37
CA ILE A 89 20.09 -6.07 -0.38
C ILE A 89 18.71 -5.48 -0.13
N ASP A 90 18.58 -4.59 0.86
CA ASP A 90 17.35 -3.85 1.14
C ASP A 90 17.66 -2.38 1.39
N GLY A 91 16.71 -1.50 1.04
CA GLY A 91 16.91 -0.05 1.13
C GLY A 91 17.35 0.62 -0.16
N ARG A 92 17.30 -0.08 -1.30
CA ARG A 92 17.57 0.50 -2.64
C ARG A 92 16.86 1.84 -2.86
N GLN A 93 15.57 1.94 -2.51
CA GLN A 93 14.81 3.18 -2.72
C GLN A 93 15.43 4.35 -1.93
N ARG A 94 15.81 4.11 -0.66
CA ARG A 94 16.46 5.10 0.21
C ARG A 94 17.85 5.49 -0.32
N TYR A 95 18.68 4.50 -0.63
CA TYR A 95 20.01 4.71 -1.20
C TYR A 95 19.95 5.52 -2.50
N GLN A 96 19.09 5.09 -3.42
CA GLN A 96 18.92 5.74 -4.71
C GLN A 96 18.33 7.15 -4.54
N THR A 97 17.39 7.40 -3.62
CA THR A 97 16.89 8.76 -3.38
C THR A 97 18.00 9.72 -2.94
N ILE A 98 18.89 9.31 -2.03
CA ILE A 98 20.04 10.12 -1.61
C ILE A 98 20.93 10.43 -2.82
N LYS A 99 21.31 9.40 -3.58
CA LYS A 99 22.14 9.56 -4.78
C LYS A 99 21.50 10.52 -5.79
N ARG A 100 20.22 10.30 -6.12
CA ARG A 100 19.46 11.12 -7.07
C ARG A 100 19.35 12.57 -6.63
N PHE A 101 19.26 12.82 -5.33
CA PHE A 101 19.21 14.18 -4.79
C PHE A 101 20.58 14.86 -4.92
N ILE A 102 21.65 14.19 -4.49
CA ILE A 102 23.05 14.67 -4.65
C ILE A 102 23.36 14.98 -6.12
N ASP A 103 22.91 14.13 -7.04
CA ASP A 103 23.13 14.27 -8.49
C ASP A 103 22.16 15.28 -9.15
N LYS A 104 21.30 15.94 -8.38
CA LYS A 104 20.33 16.95 -8.86
C LYS A 104 19.31 16.41 -9.86
N GLU A 105 18.96 15.12 -9.76
CA GLU A 105 17.94 14.50 -10.61
C GLU A 105 16.50 14.93 -10.24
N PHE A 106 16.30 15.54 -9.07
CA PHE A 106 15.00 16.10 -8.67
C PHE A 106 15.14 17.24 -7.66
N LYS A 107 14.12 18.12 -7.65
CA LYS A 107 13.92 19.19 -6.67
C LYS A 107 12.89 18.78 -5.62
N LEU A 108 13.09 19.23 -4.38
CA LEU A 108 12.17 19.01 -3.25
C LEU A 108 10.77 19.53 -3.59
N LYS A 109 9.73 18.76 -3.27
CA LYS A 109 8.33 19.14 -3.54
C LYS A 109 7.66 19.65 -2.27
N LYS A 110 7.00 20.81 -2.33
CA LYS A 110 6.22 21.35 -1.20
C LYS A 110 5.22 20.36 -0.58
N GLY A 111 4.65 19.47 -1.40
CA GLY A 111 3.73 18.42 -0.93
C GLY A 111 4.39 17.23 -0.21
N GLY A 112 5.72 17.10 -0.27
CA GLY A 112 6.49 16.07 0.43
C GLY A 112 7.20 16.55 1.70
N LEU A 113 7.36 17.86 1.88
CA LEU A 113 7.88 18.48 3.10
C LEU A 113 6.74 18.54 4.11
N LEU A 114 6.95 18.19 5.38
CA LEU A 114 5.98 18.41 6.47
C LEU A 114 6.36 19.61 7.32
N LYS A 115 7.65 19.72 7.69
CA LYS A 115 8.19 20.77 8.57
C LYS A 115 8.99 21.81 7.78
N LEU A 116 9.84 21.38 6.85
CA LEU A 116 10.77 22.24 6.11
C LEU A 116 10.17 22.79 4.81
N LYS A 117 8.95 23.36 4.86
CA LYS A 117 8.17 23.73 3.67
C LYS A 117 8.86 24.74 2.75
N ASP A 118 9.75 25.56 3.30
CA ASP A 118 10.49 26.60 2.56
C ASP A 118 11.56 26.04 1.63
N LEU A 119 12.03 24.81 1.88
CA LEU A 119 12.94 24.10 0.96
C LEU A 119 12.23 23.65 -0.32
N GLY A 120 10.95 23.96 -0.48
CA GLY A 120 10.16 23.62 -1.65
C GLY A 120 10.74 24.19 -2.94
N ASN A 121 10.93 23.30 -3.90
CA ASN A 121 11.56 23.50 -5.20
C ASN A 121 13.08 23.70 -5.19
N GLN A 122 13.74 23.48 -4.04
CA GLN A 122 15.20 23.48 -3.97
C GLN A 122 15.79 22.12 -4.39
N ASP A 123 16.95 22.11 -5.06
CA ASP A 123 17.81 20.95 -5.26
C ASP A 123 18.97 20.92 -4.25
N PHE A 124 19.90 19.99 -4.41
CA PHE A 124 20.98 19.75 -3.46
C PHE A 124 21.99 20.91 -3.35
N ASP A 125 22.24 21.65 -4.44
CA ASP A 125 23.19 22.77 -4.40
C ASP A 125 22.55 24.01 -3.75
N GLU A 126 21.23 24.09 -3.77
CA GLU A 126 20.43 25.20 -3.21
C GLU A 126 20.19 25.06 -1.68
N LEU A 127 20.72 24.01 -1.03
CA LEU A 127 20.52 23.75 0.42
C LEU A 127 21.33 24.67 1.35
N ASN A 128 22.31 25.43 0.86
CA ASN A 128 23.18 26.30 1.66
C ASN A 128 23.72 25.58 2.93
N ASP A 129 23.52 26.15 4.12
CA ASP A 129 24.01 25.62 5.41
C ASP A 129 23.47 24.21 5.75
N LEU A 130 22.34 23.80 5.16
CA LEU A 130 21.78 22.47 5.38
C LEU A 130 22.54 21.36 4.61
N LYS A 131 23.47 21.74 3.71
CA LYS A 131 24.26 20.79 2.93
C LYS A 131 25.25 20.01 3.81
N ASP A 132 25.95 20.69 4.71
CA ASP A 132 26.88 20.05 5.65
C ASP A 132 26.10 19.16 6.63
N THR A 133 24.98 19.68 7.13
CA THR A 133 23.98 18.92 7.89
C THR A 133 23.58 17.63 7.18
N PHE A 134 23.25 17.69 5.88
CA PHE A 134 22.92 16.51 5.10
C PHE A 134 24.07 15.51 5.05
N TRP A 135 25.29 15.97 4.76
CA TRP A 135 26.48 15.11 4.67
C TRP A 135 26.85 14.42 5.99
N ASP A 136 26.76 15.16 7.10
CA ASP A 136 27.07 14.70 8.45
C ASP A 136 26.04 13.73 9.01
N THR A 137 24.82 13.74 8.45
CA THR A 137 23.74 12.88 8.95
C THR A 137 24.16 11.41 8.85
N LYS A 138 24.11 10.73 9.99
CA LYS A 138 24.48 9.31 10.08
C LYS A 138 23.31 8.40 9.75
N LEU A 139 23.56 7.34 8.99
CA LEU A 139 22.60 6.30 8.64
C LEU A 139 23.00 4.97 9.29
N ARG A 140 22.00 4.20 9.71
CA ARG A 140 22.20 2.83 10.19
C ARG A 140 22.33 1.88 9.01
N ILE A 141 23.35 1.04 9.07
CA ILE A 141 23.64 -0.01 8.10
C ILE A 141 23.71 -1.33 8.83
N ILE A 142 23.09 -2.35 8.27
CA ILE A 142 23.27 -3.72 8.72
C ILE A 142 24.05 -4.42 7.61
N GLU A 143 25.29 -4.77 7.90
CA GLU A 143 26.18 -5.40 6.94
C GLU A 143 26.28 -6.90 7.19
N PHE A 144 25.84 -7.67 6.20
CA PHE A 144 26.04 -9.11 6.11
C PHE A 144 27.35 -9.40 5.38
N SER A 145 28.13 -10.35 5.89
CA SER A 145 29.35 -10.85 5.25
C SER A 145 29.57 -12.30 5.63
N PHE A 146 30.42 -13.03 4.90
CA PHE A 146 30.78 -14.38 5.31
C PHE A 146 31.87 -14.35 6.39
N SER A 147 31.72 -15.18 7.42
CA SER A 147 32.63 -15.25 8.58
C SER A 147 34.01 -15.80 8.22
N SER A 148 34.07 -16.72 7.26
CA SER A 148 35.30 -17.36 6.79
C SER A 148 35.72 -16.80 5.42
N LYS A 149 37.02 -16.90 5.10
CA LYS A 149 37.53 -16.65 3.73
C LYS A 149 37.15 -17.76 2.75
N GLU A 150 36.30 -18.72 3.16
CA GLU A 150 35.84 -19.77 2.27
C GLU A 150 35.04 -19.16 1.12
N LEU A 151 35.47 -19.45 -0.10
CA LEU A 151 34.80 -19.00 -1.31
C LEU A 151 33.55 -19.86 -1.50
N PHE A 152 32.41 -19.36 -1.04
CA PHE A 152 31.12 -19.92 -1.44
C PHE A 152 30.94 -19.74 -2.96
N PRO A 153 30.33 -20.72 -3.67
CA PRO A 153 29.98 -20.54 -5.07
C PRO A 153 29.10 -19.30 -5.27
N PRO A 154 29.26 -18.54 -6.38
CA PRO A 154 28.42 -17.37 -6.65
C PRO A 154 26.91 -17.65 -6.65
N SER A 155 26.51 -18.89 -6.99
CA SER A 155 25.12 -19.34 -6.91
C SER A 155 24.60 -19.42 -5.47
N THR A 156 25.44 -19.88 -4.53
CA THR A 156 25.09 -19.94 -3.10
C THR A 156 24.97 -18.53 -2.52
N GLU A 157 25.88 -17.63 -2.85
CA GLU A 157 25.82 -16.23 -2.43
C GLU A 157 24.52 -15.55 -2.92
N ASP A 158 24.16 -15.74 -4.20
CA ASP A 158 22.92 -15.20 -4.77
C ASP A 158 21.68 -15.72 -4.03
N ILE A 159 21.64 -17.00 -3.68
CA ILE A 159 20.54 -17.61 -2.91
C ILE A 159 20.42 -16.96 -1.52
N ILE A 160 21.54 -16.79 -0.80
CA ILE A 160 21.54 -16.18 0.54
C ILE A 160 21.07 -14.72 0.48
N LYS A 161 21.59 -13.93 -0.47
CA LYS A 161 21.17 -12.54 -0.68
C LYS A 161 19.67 -12.41 -0.93
N LYS A 162 19.13 -13.26 -1.80
CA LYS A 162 17.70 -13.30 -2.14
C LYS A 162 16.84 -13.72 -0.95
N GLU A 163 17.30 -14.68 -0.15
CA GLU A 163 16.59 -15.09 1.05
C GLU A 163 16.58 -13.96 2.09
N ILE A 164 17.70 -13.26 2.32
CA ILE A 164 17.74 -12.06 3.18
C ILE A 164 16.74 -11.00 2.67
N PHE A 165 16.77 -10.67 1.37
CA PHE A 165 15.83 -9.74 0.75
C PHE A 165 14.37 -10.11 1.01
N LYS A 166 14.03 -11.40 0.79
CA LYS A 166 12.68 -11.93 0.99
C LYS A 166 12.25 -11.82 2.46
N ARG A 167 13.11 -12.13 3.43
CA ARG A 167 12.78 -12.02 4.86
C ARG A 167 12.50 -10.58 5.29
N TYR A 168 13.31 -9.64 4.81
CA TYR A 168 13.13 -8.21 5.11
C TYR A 168 11.85 -7.63 4.47
N ASN A 169 11.42 -8.13 3.31
CA ASN A 169 10.26 -7.59 2.59
C ASN A 169 8.93 -8.33 2.84
N SER A 170 8.94 -9.60 3.28
CA SER A 170 7.73 -10.41 3.48
C SER A 170 6.99 -10.15 4.80
N GLY A 171 7.69 -9.63 5.82
CA GLY A 171 7.11 -9.34 7.14
C GLY A 171 6.40 -7.99 7.27
N ILE A 172 6.58 -7.08 6.31
CA ILE A 172 6.05 -5.71 6.40
C ILE A 172 4.57 -5.71 6.06
N THR A 173 3.75 -5.17 6.96
CA THR A 173 2.34 -4.89 6.68
C THR A 173 2.13 -3.38 6.77
N PRO A 174 1.84 -2.68 5.66
CA PRO A 174 1.68 -1.23 5.68
C PRO A 174 0.52 -0.81 6.58
N LEU A 175 0.60 0.39 7.16
CA LEU A 175 -0.53 0.98 7.87
C LEU A 175 -1.66 1.36 6.89
N LYS A 176 -2.90 1.27 7.37
CA LYS A 176 -4.06 1.85 6.70
C LYS A 176 -4.05 3.37 6.92
N SER A 177 -4.75 4.13 6.08
CA SER A 177 -4.83 5.59 6.28
C SER A 177 -5.42 5.96 7.63
N THR A 178 -6.37 5.17 8.13
CA THR A 178 -7.00 5.39 9.45
C THR A 178 -6.06 5.06 10.62
N ASP A 179 -5.08 4.17 10.44
CA ASP A 179 -4.04 3.94 11.45
C ASP A 179 -3.10 5.16 11.56
N ILE A 180 -2.78 5.80 10.43
CA ILE A 180 -1.97 7.03 10.40
C ILE A 180 -2.77 8.21 10.99
N ASP A 181 -4.04 8.33 10.61
CA ASP A 181 -4.92 9.37 11.15
C ASP A 181 -5.08 9.23 12.69
N LYS A 182 -5.20 8.01 13.22
CA LYS A 182 -5.29 7.76 14.68
C LYS A 182 -4.10 8.37 15.41
N ALA A 183 -2.89 8.17 14.88
CA ALA A 183 -1.67 8.73 15.47
C ALA A 183 -1.62 10.25 15.31
N LYS A 184 -1.90 10.74 14.10
CA LYS A 184 -1.84 12.17 13.76
C LYS A 184 -2.80 13.02 14.59
N TYR A 185 -4.01 12.54 14.84
CA TYR A 185 -5.05 13.26 15.58
C TYR A 185 -5.24 12.69 17.00
N LEU A 186 -4.18 12.12 17.59
CA LEU A 186 -4.24 11.56 18.94
C LEU A 186 -4.54 12.66 19.98
N ASP A 187 -3.83 13.78 19.86
CA ASP A 187 -3.90 14.94 20.76
C ASP A 187 -4.80 16.07 20.21
N ASP A 188 -5.60 15.78 19.18
CA ASP A 188 -6.54 16.73 18.57
C ASP A 188 -7.83 16.78 19.39
N ASP A 189 -8.10 17.91 20.03
CA ASP A 189 -9.22 18.08 20.97
C ASP A 189 -10.59 17.78 20.33
N ILE A 190 -10.79 18.23 19.08
CA ILE A 190 -12.03 17.98 18.33
C ILE A 190 -12.19 16.47 18.10
N ASN A 191 -11.16 15.81 17.56
CA ASN A 191 -11.17 14.40 17.24
C ASN A 191 -11.37 13.55 18.51
N LYS A 192 -10.72 13.93 19.62
CA LYS A 192 -10.86 13.28 20.92
C LYS A 192 -12.29 13.40 21.45
N LEU A 193 -12.87 14.61 21.44
CA LEU A 193 -14.25 14.82 21.89
C LEU A 193 -15.25 13.95 21.10
N PHE A 194 -15.14 13.94 19.77
CA PHE A 194 -15.99 13.08 18.94
C PHE A 194 -15.74 11.59 19.18
N LYS A 195 -14.49 11.19 19.45
CA LYS A 195 -14.14 9.81 19.75
C LYS A 195 -14.77 9.33 21.05
N ASP A 196 -14.63 10.12 22.11
CA ASP A 196 -15.20 9.83 23.42
C ASP A 196 -16.73 9.74 23.31
N LYS A 197 -17.37 10.70 22.62
CA LYS A 197 -18.81 10.65 22.36
C LYS A 197 -19.26 9.38 21.62
N LEU A 198 -18.52 8.95 20.59
CA LEU A 198 -18.85 7.72 19.86
C LEU A 198 -18.68 6.44 20.70
N ILE A 199 -17.77 6.45 21.68
CA ILE A 199 -17.51 5.32 22.57
C ILE A 199 -18.55 5.28 23.70
N ASP A 200 -18.82 6.42 24.32
CA ASP A 200 -19.66 6.52 25.52
C ASP A 200 -21.16 6.52 25.19
N ASP A 201 -21.56 7.07 24.03
CA ASP A 201 -22.95 7.12 23.58
C ASP A 201 -23.21 6.16 22.41
N ILE A 202 -23.56 4.92 22.77
CA ILE A 202 -23.90 3.85 21.82
C ILE A 202 -25.06 4.27 20.90
N LYS A 203 -26.01 5.08 21.37
CA LYS A 203 -27.15 5.53 20.55
C LYS A 203 -26.67 6.51 19.49
N PHE A 204 -25.86 7.50 19.86
CA PHE A 204 -25.27 8.43 18.91
C PHE A 204 -24.44 7.71 17.86
N ASN A 205 -23.54 6.81 18.27
CA ASN A 205 -22.73 6.03 17.34
C ASN A 205 -23.59 5.18 16.38
N SER A 206 -24.62 4.49 16.92
CA SER A 206 -25.55 3.71 16.12
C SER A 206 -26.30 4.57 15.11
N SER A 207 -26.72 5.78 15.49
CA SER A 207 -27.35 6.75 14.59
C SER A 207 -26.41 7.20 13.48
N VAL A 208 -25.14 7.50 13.78
CA VAL A 208 -24.15 7.89 12.75
C VAL A 208 -23.90 6.73 11.78
N VAL A 209 -23.67 5.52 12.30
CA VAL A 209 -23.46 4.31 11.49
C VAL A 209 -24.67 4.02 10.60
N ASP A 210 -25.88 4.11 11.16
CA ASP A 210 -27.12 3.87 10.45
C ASP A 210 -27.37 4.93 9.36
N VAL A 211 -27.29 6.22 9.69
CA VAL A 211 -27.53 7.32 8.74
C VAL A 211 -26.57 7.24 7.55
N PHE A 212 -25.29 7.01 7.78
CA PHE A 212 -24.30 6.96 6.70
C PHE A 212 -24.04 5.56 6.15
N HIS A 213 -24.85 4.56 6.51
CA HIS A 213 -24.70 3.18 6.04
C HIS A 213 -23.25 2.69 6.18
N LEU A 214 -22.61 3.01 7.31
CA LEU A 214 -21.29 2.52 7.62
C LEU A 214 -21.40 1.02 7.96
N GLU A 215 -20.33 0.27 7.77
CA GLU A 215 -20.33 -1.17 8.11
C GLU A 215 -20.70 -1.33 9.59
N SER A 216 -21.55 -2.31 9.95
CA SER A 216 -22.05 -2.48 11.31
C SER A 216 -20.94 -2.78 12.34
N ASN A 217 -19.78 -3.23 11.86
CA ASN A 217 -18.54 -3.42 12.60
C ASN A 217 -17.50 -2.33 12.30
N ALA A 218 -17.92 -1.18 11.77
CA ALA A 218 -17.04 -0.08 11.41
C ALA A 218 -16.23 0.31 12.65
N ASN A 219 -14.91 0.22 12.52
CA ASN A 219 -13.99 0.72 13.51
C ASN A 219 -14.29 2.21 13.74
N VAL A 220 -14.33 2.67 15.00
CA VAL A 220 -14.54 4.08 15.39
C VAL A 220 -13.64 5.01 14.59
N GLU A 221 -12.40 4.59 14.30
CA GLU A 221 -11.44 5.36 13.48
C GLU A 221 -11.91 5.62 12.04
N ASN A 222 -12.68 4.70 11.44
CA ASN A 222 -13.29 4.91 10.13
C ASN A 222 -14.43 5.94 10.21
N THR A 223 -15.22 5.90 11.28
CA THR A 223 -16.30 6.87 11.53
C THR A 223 -15.71 8.26 11.78
N LEU A 224 -14.65 8.37 12.59
CA LEU A 224 -13.94 9.64 12.84
C LEU A 224 -13.39 10.24 11.54
N LYS A 225 -12.81 9.42 10.65
CA LYS A 225 -12.38 9.90 9.32
C LYS A 225 -13.52 10.55 8.54
N LYS A 226 -14.72 10.01 8.63
CA LYS A 226 -15.92 10.57 8.01
C LYS A 226 -16.40 11.84 8.70
N ILE A 227 -16.38 11.88 10.03
CA ILE A 227 -16.72 13.09 10.79
C ILE A 227 -15.78 14.24 10.42
N ARG A 228 -14.46 14.02 10.38
CA ARG A 228 -13.49 15.03 9.93
C ARG A 228 -13.82 15.58 8.53
N GLN A 229 -14.22 14.69 7.60
CA GLN A 229 -14.70 15.10 6.28
C GLN A 229 -15.95 15.99 6.40
N PHE A 230 -16.94 15.58 7.18
CA PHE A 230 -18.20 16.30 7.32
C PHE A 230 -18.06 17.68 7.96
N LEU A 231 -17.14 17.83 8.92
CA LEU A 231 -16.88 19.09 9.61
C LEU A 231 -16.30 20.18 8.70
N VAL A 232 -15.70 19.83 7.55
CA VAL A 232 -15.02 20.82 6.69
C VAL A 232 -15.45 20.80 5.23
N LEU A 233 -16.24 19.81 4.78
CA LEU A 233 -16.61 19.69 3.37
C LEU A 233 -17.36 20.93 2.84
N HIS A 234 -18.21 21.55 3.65
CA HIS A 234 -18.91 22.79 3.29
C HIS A 234 -17.96 23.98 3.10
N LYS A 235 -16.71 23.93 3.58
CA LYS A 235 -15.71 24.98 3.37
C LYS A 235 -14.93 24.83 2.05
N ILE A 236 -15.22 23.78 1.27
CA ILE A 236 -14.46 23.39 0.08
C ILE A 236 -15.43 23.28 -1.11
N PRO A 237 -15.16 23.99 -2.23
CA PRO A 237 -15.95 23.84 -3.44
C PRO A 237 -15.96 22.40 -3.95
N ILE A 238 -17.15 21.87 -4.22
CA ILE A 238 -17.33 20.47 -4.63
C ILE A 238 -16.56 20.13 -5.91
N SER A 239 -16.47 21.07 -6.87
CA SER A 239 -15.67 20.90 -8.08
C SER A 239 -14.19 20.66 -7.77
N TYR A 240 -13.65 21.31 -6.73
CA TYR A 240 -12.26 21.13 -6.30
C TYR A 240 -12.07 19.86 -5.46
N TYR A 241 -13.02 19.58 -4.56
CA TYR A 241 -13.04 18.34 -3.78
C TYR A 241 -13.05 17.10 -4.68
N SER A 242 -13.78 17.14 -5.80
CA SER A 242 -13.87 16.02 -6.76
C SER A 242 -12.49 15.57 -7.29
N ALA A 243 -11.53 16.50 -7.38
CA ALA A 243 -10.17 16.26 -7.86
C ALA A 243 -9.19 15.90 -6.73
N MET A 244 -9.24 16.59 -5.58
CA MET A 244 -8.22 16.50 -4.52
C MET A 244 -8.59 15.57 -3.36
N LYS A 245 -9.88 15.32 -3.12
CA LYS A 245 -10.44 14.37 -2.14
C LYS A 245 -9.80 14.51 -0.74
N ASP A 246 -9.18 13.45 -0.23
CA ASP A 246 -8.64 13.37 1.14
C ASP A 246 -7.56 14.43 1.44
N LYS A 247 -6.77 14.86 0.44
CA LYS A 247 -5.70 15.85 0.64
C LYS A 247 -6.24 17.21 1.07
N VAL A 248 -7.34 17.67 0.45
CA VAL A 248 -7.93 18.98 0.79
C VAL A 248 -8.71 18.92 2.11
N ILE A 249 -9.37 17.79 2.40
CA ILE A 249 -10.06 17.57 3.68
C ILE A 249 -9.08 17.65 4.84
N THR A 250 -7.97 16.92 4.75
CA THR A 250 -6.92 16.90 5.78
C THR A 250 -6.46 18.32 6.13
N LYS A 251 -6.13 19.10 5.10
CA LYS A 251 -5.65 20.47 5.23
C LYS A 251 -6.65 21.42 5.90
N PHE A 252 -7.93 21.34 5.50
CA PHE A 252 -8.96 22.20 6.08
C PHE A 252 -9.34 21.76 7.49
N TYR A 253 -9.24 20.47 7.79
CA TYR A 253 -9.46 19.94 9.14
C TYR A 253 -8.35 20.36 10.10
N GLU A 254 -7.09 20.25 9.70
CA GLU A 254 -5.94 20.75 10.49
C GLU A 254 -6.13 22.23 10.81
N HIS A 255 -6.43 23.06 9.80
CA HIS A 255 -6.70 24.48 10.04
C HIS A 255 -7.91 24.71 10.96
N LEU A 256 -8.96 23.90 10.87
CA LEU A 256 -10.10 23.99 11.79
C LEU A 256 -9.66 23.70 13.23
N SER A 257 -8.86 22.66 13.43
CA SER A 257 -8.36 22.24 14.74
C SER A 257 -7.40 23.26 15.34
N ASP A 258 -6.43 23.73 14.56
CA ASP A 258 -5.41 24.70 15.00
C ASP A 258 -6.02 26.03 15.46
N ASN A 259 -7.19 26.41 14.93
CA ASN A 259 -7.87 27.67 15.24
C ASN A 259 -9.00 27.52 16.26
N LEU A 260 -9.26 26.31 16.75
CA LEU A 260 -10.29 26.02 17.74
C LEU A 260 -9.65 25.45 19.00
N SER A 261 -9.43 26.31 19.99
CA SER A 261 -8.92 25.94 21.31
C SER A 261 -9.92 26.17 22.45
N ASP A 262 -11.02 26.90 22.19
CA ASP A 262 -12.05 27.15 23.20
C ASP A 262 -12.97 25.92 23.34
N VAL A 263 -12.90 25.28 24.50
CA VAL A 263 -13.71 24.12 24.89
C VAL A 263 -15.22 24.35 24.67
N LYS A 264 -15.74 25.56 24.90
CA LYS A 264 -17.16 25.87 24.67
C LYS A 264 -17.51 25.84 23.19
N VAL A 265 -16.63 26.36 22.33
CA VAL A 265 -16.83 26.37 20.88
C VAL A 265 -16.78 24.95 20.34
N ILE A 266 -15.81 24.14 20.79
CA ILE A 266 -15.69 22.73 20.40
C ILE A 266 -16.92 21.91 20.88
N SER A 267 -17.40 22.17 22.09
CA SER A 267 -18.61 21.52 22.62
C SER A 267 -19.86 21.89 21.81
N ASN A 268 -20.00 23.16 21.40
CA ASN A 268 -21.08 23.60 20.53
C ASN A 268 -20.99 22.96 19.14
N LEU A 269 -19.78 22.78 18.60
CA LEU A 269 -19.57 22.08 17.33
C LEU A 269 -20.10 20.64 17.39
N LEU A 270 -19.78 19.91 18.48
CA LEU A 270 -20.31 18.55 18.69
C LEU A 270 -21.84 18.57 18.79
N LYS A 271 -22.41 19.45 19.61
CA LYS A 271 -23.86 19.55 19.79
C LYS A 271 -24.59 19.85 18.47
N ASN A 272 -24.10 20.81 17.69
CA ASN A 272 -24.66 21.13 16.39
C ASN A 272 -24.60 19.93 15.43
N PHE A 273 -23.51 19.15 15.49
CA PHE A 273 -23.40 17.92 14.71
C PHE A 273 -24.41 16.87 15.16
N GLU A 274 -24.57 16.66 16.48
CA GLU A 274 -25.57 15.74 17.06
C GLU A 274 -26.99 16.08 16.58
N GLU A 275 -27.40 17.34 16.68
CA GLU A 275 -28.74 17.81 16.25
C GLU A 275 -29.00 17.54 14.75
N LYS A 276 -27.95 17.68 13.91
CA LYS A 276 -28.02 17.31 12.49
C LYS A 276 -28.19 15.81 12.29
N ILE A 277 -27.45 14.97 13.03
CA ILE A 277 -27.58 13.51 12.95
C ILE A 277 -28.97 13.03 13.38
N GLU A 278 -29.54 13.61 14.43
CA GLU A 278 -30.91 13.33 14.85
C GLU A 278 -31.93 13.70 13.76
N THR A 279 -31.73 14.86 13.13
CA THR A 279 -32.58 15.31 12.02
C THR A 279 -32.46 14.38 10.82
N LEU A 280 -31.25 13.98 10.42
CA LEU A 280 -31.03 13.01 9.34
C LEU A 280 -31.63 11.64 9.67
N SER A 281 -31.57 11.20 10.93
CA SER A 281 -32.21 9.97 11.39
C SER A 281 -33.73 10.02 11.23
N ARG A 282 -34.37 11.17 11.51
CA ARG A 282 -35.80 11.39 11.29
C ARG A 282 -36.17 11.43 9.81
N ILE A 283 -35.35 12.06 8.97
CA ILE A 283 -35.53 12.09 7.50
C ILE A 283 -35.39 10.67 6.94
N LYS A 284 -34.38 9.90 7.37
CA LYS A 284 -34.15 8.52 6.92
C LYS A 284 -35.38 7.63 7.11
N LYS A 285 -36.04 7.72 8.27
CA LYS A 285 -37.24 6.95 8.60
C LYS A 285 -38.44 7.24 7.70
N GLN A 286 -38.45 8.37 6.99
CA GLN A 286 -39.55 8.77 6.11
C GLN A 286 -39.40 8.25 4.67
N PHE A 287 -38.20 7.81 4.28
CA PHE A 287 -37.99 7.25 2.94
C PHE A 287 -38.70 5.90 2.79
N LYS A 288 -39.50 5.78 1.72
CA LYS A 288 -40.13 4.52 1.29
C LYS A 288 -39.27 3.74 0.30
N VAL A 289 -38.19 4.35 -0.19
CA VAL A 289 -37.24 3.77 -1.15
C VAL A 289 -35.93 3.41 -0.45
N SER A 290 -35.16 2.50 -1.06
CA SER A 290 -33.83 2.16 -0.55
C SER A 290 -32.93 3.40 -0.51
N THR A 291 -32.32 3.65 0.65
CA THR A 291 -31.42 4.79 0.86
C THR A 291 -29.97 4.32 0.90
N ASN A 292 -29.03 5.25 0.76
CA ASN A 292 -27.61 4.96 0.90
C ASN A 292 -26.88 6.19 1.43
N ARG A 293 -25.59 6.00 1.79
CA ARG A 293 -24.74 7.04 2.38
C ARG A 293 -24.70 8.37 1.62
N LEU A 294 -24.73 8.33 0.29
CA LEU A 294 -24.48 9.50 -0.56
C LEU A 294 -25.60 10.53 -0.45
N ILE A 295 -26.82 10.08 -0.15
CA ILE A 295 -27.97 10.94 0.13
C ILE A 295 -27.68 11.79 1.37
N PHE A 296 -27.36 11.12 2.47
CA PHE A 296 -27.17 11.77 3.77
C PHE A 296 -25.88 12.60 3.83
N GLU A 297 -24.83 12.21 3.10
CA GLU A 297 -23.63 13.06 2.94
C GLU A 297 -23.99 14.41 2.27
N CYS A 298 -24.82 14.41 1.22
CA CYS A 298 -25.23 15.64 0.55
C CYS A 298 -26.18 16.49 1.39
N ILE A 299 -27.14 15.88 2.09
CA ILE A 299 -28.05 16.64 2.98
C ILE A 299 -27.26 17.27 4.13
N LEU A 300 -26.33 16.53 4.75
CA LEU A 300 -25.47 17.08 5.82
C LEU A 300 -24.59 18.23 5.32
N TRP A 301 -24.02 18.10 4.12
CA TRP A 301 -23.27 19.17 3.48
C TRP A 301 -24.15 20.42 3.31
N ALA A 302 -25.37 20.28 2.78
CA ALA A 302 -26.27 21.40 2.59
C ALA A 302 -26.69 22.05 3.92
N PHE A 303 -27.00 21.26 4.96
CA PHE A 303 -27.27 21.80 6.29
C PHE A 303 -26.08 22.61 6.84
N SER A 304 -24.85 22.16 6.57
CA SER A 304 -23.65 22.87 7.03
C SER A 304 -23.37 24.13 6.23
N VAL A 305 -23.75 24.19 4.95
CA VAL A 305 -23.75 25.45 4.17
C VAL A 305 -24.78 26.43 4.71
N LEU A 306 -25.99 25.97 5.01
CA LEU A 306 -27.05 26.83 5.57
C LEU A 306 -26.65 27.44 6.91
N ASP A 307 -25.99 26.67 7.78
CA ASP A 307 -25.46 27.20 9.05
C ASP A 307 -24.41 28.30 8.82
N GLU A 308 -23.50 28.13 7.87
CA GLU A 308 -22.45 29.11 7.54
C GLU A 308 -23.06 30.41 6.98
N GLU A 309 -24.19 30.31 6.29
CA GLU A 309 -24.97 31.42 5.74
C GLU A 309 -25.96 32.03 6.77
N GLY A 310 -25.93 31.55 8.02
CA GLY A 310 -26.69 32.12 9.14
C GLY A 310 -28.15 31.67 9.24
N ILE A 311 -28.56 30.63 8.51
CA ILE A 311 -29.91 30.05 8.62
C ILE A 311 -30.01 29.19 9.88
N SER A 312 -31.08 29.38 10.65
CA SER A 312 -31.24 28.65 11.91
C SER A 312 -31.51 27.16 11.68
N PRO A 313 -30.89 26.25 12.45
CA PRO A 313 -31.19 24.82 12.37
C PRO A 313 -32.67 24.47 12.48
N LYS A 314 -33.45 25.26 13.24
CA LYS A 314 -34.91 25.06 13.40
C LYS A 314 -35.67 25.24 12.09
N GLU A 315 -35.16 26.04 11.17
CA GLU A 315 -35.83 26.33 9.89
C GLU A 315 -35.72 25.15 8.93
N TYR A 316 -34.55 24.53 8.78
CA TYR A 316 -34.38 23.38 7.89
C TYR A 316 -34.66 22.03 8.56
N SER A 317 -34.75 21.96 9.90
CA SER A 317 -35.03 20.71 10.63
C SER A 317 -36.53 20.45 10.88
N ASN A 318 -37.43 21.36 10.50
CA ASN A 318 -38.85 21.22 10.79
C ASN A 318 -39.53 20.06 10.00
N PRO A 319 -40.64 19.47 10.50
CA PRO A 319 -41.29 18.31 9.88
C PRO A 319 -41.83 18.54 8.46
N THR A 320 -42.11 19.78 8.07
CA THR A 320 -42.53 20.10 6.69
C THR A 320 -41.32 20.05 5.76
N MET A 321 -40.21 20.70 6.13
CA MET A 321 -38.96 20.64 5.38
C MET A 321 -38.43 19.22 5.24
N GLN A 322 -38.51 18.40 6.29
CA GLN A 322 -38.10 16.99 6.24
C GLN A 322 -38.86 16.22 5.14
N ARG A 323 -40.19 16.40 5.05
CA ARG A 323 -41.03 15.76 4.02
C ARG A 323 -40.65 16.24 2.63
N GLU A 324 -40.44 17.54 2.45
CA GLU A 324 -40.04 18.09 1.15
C GLU A 324 -38.66 17.59 0.69
N ILE A 325 -37.69 17.45 1.61
CA ILE A 325 -36.38 16.84 1.32
C ILE A 325 -36.57 15.41 0.84
N VAL A 326 -37.37 14.60 1.56
CA VAL A 326 -37.63 13.20 1.21
C VAL A 326 -38.27 13.09 -0.17
N ASP A 327 -39.27 13.93 -0.47
CA ASP A 327 -39.95 13.94 -1.77
C ASP A 327 -39.00 14.35 -2.90
N HIS A 328 -38.19 15.39 -2.70
CA HIS A 328 -37.22 15.84 -3.70
C HIS A 328 -36.15 14.79 -4.00
N ILE A 329 -35.56 14.21 -2.95
CA ILE A 329 -34.53 13.18 -3.11
C ILE A 329 -35.12 11.90 -3.73
N SER A 330 -36.33 11.51 -3.34
CA SER A 330 -36.99 10.33 -3.90
C SER A 330 -37.26 10.48 -5.40
N LYS A 331 -37.59 11.69 -5.86
CA LYS A 331 -37.76 12.00 -7.30
C LYS A 331 -36.45 11.98 -8.08
N HIS A 332 -35.30 12.22 -7.43
CA HIS A 332 -33.98 12.30 -8.05
C HIS A 332 -33.03 11.18 -7.61
N ILE A 333 -33.57 10.06 -7.13
CA ILE A 333 -32.80 8.99 -6.48
C ILE A 333 -31.69 8.41 -7.37
N ASP A 334 -31.84 8.49 -8.71
CA ASP A 334 -30.86 8.01 -9.69
C ASP A 334 -29.49 8.70 -9.57
N TYR A 335 -29.44 9.97 -9.13
CA TYR A 335 -28.19 10.72 -8.94
C TYR A 335 -27.40 10.27 -7.70
N PHE A 336 -28.04 9.47 -6.83
CA PHE A 336 -27.47 8.94 -5.60
C PHE A 336 -27.04 7.48 -5.71
N LYS A 337 -26.99 6.90 -6.93
CA LYS A 337 -26.45 5.55 -7.15
C LYS A 337 -24.98 5.46 -6.73
N GLN A 338 -24.61 4.34 -6.12
CA GLN A 338 -23.24 4.10 -5.65
C GLN A 338 -22.27 3.71 -6.78
N GLU A 339 -22.80 3.23 -7.90
CA GLU A 339 -22.02 2.88 -9.09
C GLU A 339 -21.33 4.12 -9.66
N GLN A 340 -20.02 4.03 -9.89
CA GLN A 340 -19.21 5.14 -10.43
C GLN A 340 -19.31 6.45 -9.62
N SER A 341 -19.86 6.41 -8.40
CA SER A 341 -20.15 7.57 -7.55
C SER A 341 -18.95 8.44 -7.19
N SER A 342 -17.73 7.93 -7.40
CA SER A 342 -16.47 8.61 -7.13
C SER A 342 -15.93 9.42 -8.33
N PHE A 343 -16.57 9.29 -9.49
CA PHE A 343 -16.25 10.05 -10.70
C PHE A 343 -16.77 11.49 -10.54
N ALA A 344 -16.00 12.43 -11.09
CA ALA A 344 -16.23 13.86 -10.85
C ALA A 344 -17.59 14.33 -11.37
N LYS A 345 -18.05 13.80 -12.52
CA LYS A 345 -19.33 14.17 -13.13
C LYS A 345 -20.50 13.78 -12.23
N GLU A 346 -20.54 12.52 -11.80
CA GLU A 346 -21.58 11.93 -10.95
C GLU A 346 -21.58 12.57 -9.56
N LEU A 347 -20.38 12.87 -9.02
CA LEU A 347 -20.23 13.58 -7.76
C LEU A 347 -20.79 15.01 -7.87
N ASN A 348 -20.34 15.81 -8.84
CA ASN A 348 -20.79 17.19 -9.01
C ASN A 348 -22.30 17.27 -9.24
N ALA A 349 -22.87 16.40 -10.09
CA ALA A 349 -24.31 16.39 -10.38
C ALA A 349 -25.17 16.14 -9.12
N ARG A 350 -24.72 15.25 -8.23
CA ARG A 350 -25.45 14.94 -6.99
C ARG A 350 -25.50 16.12 -6.03
N TYR A 351 -24.37 16.80 -5.84
CA TYR A 351 -24.31 17.99 -4.99
C TYR A 351 -25.08 19.16 -5.61
N GLN A 352 -25.04 19.31 -6.94
CA GLN A 352 -25.84 20.31 -7.67
C GLN A 352 -27.34 20.15 -7.41
N ILE A 353 -27.89 18.94 -7.58
CA ILE A 353 -29.33 18.70 -7.37
C ILE A 353 -29.76 18.95 -5.92
N THR A 354 -28.85 18.72 -4.98
CA THR A 354 -29.08 19.02 -3.58
C THR A 354 -29.06 20.53 -3.35
N ALA A 355 -28.06 21.23 -3.89
CA ALA A 355 -27.93 22.68 -3.83
C ALA A 355 -29.15 23.40 -4.44
N ASP A 356 -29.58 23.00 -5.63
CA ASP A 356 -30.71 23.61 -6.34
C ASP A 356 -32.01 23.56 -5.52
N PHE A 357 -32.20 22.51 -4.72
CA PHE A 357 -33.35 22.40 -3.82
C PHE A 357 -33.26 23.39 -2.66
N PHE A 358 -32.14 23.41 -1.94
CA PHE A 358 -31.96 24.28 -0.78
C PHE A 358 -31.88 25.76 -1.17
N GLN A 359 -31.26 26.09 -2.30
CA GLN A 359 -31.23 27.45 -2.86
C GLN A 359 -32.64 27.98 -3.13
N LYS A 360 -33.53 27.16 -3.72
CA LYS A 360 -34.93 27.55 -3.96
C LYS A 360 -35.72 27.74 -2.67
N LYS A 361 -35.39 27.02 -1.60
CA LYS A 361 -36.12 27.05 -0.34
C LYS A 361 -35.69 28.16 0.61
N PHE A 362 -34.39 28.47 0.64
CA PHE A 362 -33.81 29.42 1.61
C PHE A 362 -33.25 30.68 0.95
N ASN A 363 -33.29 30.80 -0.38
CA ASN A 363 -32.72 31.92 -1.13
C ASN A 363 -31.22 32.15 -0.84
N VAL A 364 -30.49 31.05 -0.61
CA VAL A 364 -29.04 31.02 -0.36
C VAL A 364 -28.31 30.66 -1.65
N ASP A 365 -27.25 31.38 -2.01
CA ASP A 365 -26.45 31.08 -3.20
C ASP A 365 -25.42 29.98 -2.93
N PHE A 366 -25.62 28.81 -3.53
CA PHE A 366 -24.70 27.67 -3.39
C PHE A 366 -23.51 27.71 -4.37
N THR A 367 -23.44 28.70 -5.27
CA THR A 367 -22.44 28.76 -6.35
C THR A 367 -21.00 28.72 -5.81
N LEU A 368 -20.73 29.44 -4.71
CA LEU A 368 -19.41 29.47 -4.05
C LEU A 368 -19.00 28.11 -3.45
N TYR A 369 -19.98 27.28 -3.09
CA TYR A 369 -19.79 25.96 -2.49
C TYR A 369 -19.70 24.84 -3.52
N LEU A 370 -20.15 25.09 -4.75
CA LEU A 370 -20.09 24.14 -5.85
C LEU A 370 -18.83 24.34 -6.70
N TYR A 371 -18.50 25.59 -7.00
CA TYR A 371 -17.49 25.93 -8.00
C TYR A 371 -16.27 26.64 -7.42
N ASN A 372 -15.11 26.32 -7.96
CA ASN A 372 -13.85 26.91 -7.55
C ASN A 372 -13.80 28.42 -7.86
N HIS A 373 -13.63 29.26 -6.83
CA HIS A 373 -13.60 30.72 -6.94
C HIS A 373 -12.31 31.32 -6.36
N GLN A 374 -12.05 32.59 -6.65
CA GLN A 374 -10.79 33.25 -6.32
C GLN A 374 -10.52 33.30 -4.80
N ALA A 375 -11.53 33.69 -4.00
CA ALA A 375 -11.39 33.73 -2.54
C ALA A 375 -11.07 32.35 -1.93
N PHE A 376 -11.63 31.25 -2.47
CA PHE A 376 -11.23 29.90 -2.05
C PHE A 376 -9.79 29.59 -2.42
N LYS A 377 -9.33 29.94 -3.62
CA LYS A 377 -7.93 29.72 -4.02
C LYS A 377 -6.97 30.45 -3.09
N GLU A 378 -7.32 31.65 -2.65
CA GLU A 378 -6.54 32.44 -1.69
C GLU A 378 -6.54 31.81 -0.29
N LYS A 379 -7.73 31.45 0.25
CA LYS A 379 -7.84 30.72 1.51
C LYS A 379 -7.05 29.40 1.48
N ASN A 380 -7.23 28.60 0.44
CA ASN A 380 -6.49 27.36 0.24
C ASN A 380 -4.98 27.62 0.17
N ARG A 381 -4.49 28.69 -0.48
CA ARG A 381 -3.06 29.02 -0.44
C ARG A 381 -2.59 29.36 0.98
N LYS A 382 -3.38 30.12 1.75
CA LYS A 382 -3.05 30.49 3.15
C LYS A 382 -3.00 29.28 4.07
N TYR A 383 -3.99 28.39 4.03
CA TYR A 383 -4.03 27.19 4.89
C TYR A 383 -2.92 26.16 4.57
N GLY A 384 -2.04 26.45 3.61
CA GLY A 384 -0.85 25.64 3.29
C GLY A 384 0.48 26.35 3.54
N LYS A 385 0.46 27.61 4.00
CA LYS A 385 1.61 28.30 4.55
C LYS A 385 1.57 28.12 6.05
N VAL A 386 2.38 27.22 6.57
CA VAL A 386 2.88 27.40 7.93
C VAL A 386 3.87 28.56 7.80
N GLU A 387 3.68 29.63 8.55
CA GLU A 387 4.74 30.63 8.72
C GLU A 387 5.87 29.93 9.47
N THR A 388 6.84 29.40 8.72
CA THR A 388 8.13 29.07 9.28
C THR A 388 8.84 30.40 9.47
N ASP A 389 8.90 30.85 10.73
CA ASP A 389 9.73 31.98 11.08
C ASP A 389 11.18 31.71 10.65
N VAL A 390 11.78 32.74 10.07
CA VAL A 390 13.03 32.69 9.31
C VAL A 390 14.27 32.44 10.20
N ASP A 391 14.10 32.33 11.52
CA ASP A 391 15.16 31.98 12.51
C ASP A 391 15.36 30.46 12.74
N SER A 392 14.74 29.63 11.90
CA SER A 392 14.45 28.22 12.20
C SER A 392 15.59 27.20 12.04
N LEU A 393 16.81 27.59 11.65
CA LEU A 393 17.96 26.66 11.66
C LEU A 393 18.31 26.16 13.08
N SER A 394 18.27 27.04 14.08
CA SER A 394 18.51 26.70 15.49
C SER A 394 17.41 25.80 16.09
N GLN A 395 16.17 25.95 15.63
CA GLN A 395 15.05 25.11 16.08
C GLN A 395 15.18 23.68 15.56
N PHE A 396 15.69 23.48 14.33
CA PHE A 396 15.86 22.14 13.75
C PHE A 396 17.07 21.39 14.29
N GLU A 397 18.10 22.07 14.81
CA GLU A 397 19.17 21.41 15.55
C GLU A 397 18.63 20.63 16.75
N SER A 398 17.63 21.18 17.46
CA SER A 398 17.01 20.53 18.62
C SER A 398 16.24 19.23 18.30
N LEU A 399 15.91 18.99 17.03
CA LEU A 399 15.25 17.77 16.56
C LEU A 399 16.24 16.69 16.11
N ARG A 400 17.53 17.03 16.00
CA ARG A 400 18.55 16.06 15.61
C ARG A 400 18.76 15.08 16.74
N LEU A 401 18.27 13.87 16.51
CA LEU A 401 18.47 12.78 17.44
C LEU A 401 19.97 12.50 17.59
N ASN A 402 20.43 12.47 18.84
CA ASN A 402 21.63 11.72 19.13
C ASN A 402 21.36 10.26 18.73
N LYS A 403 22.22 9.66 17.91
CA LYS A 403 22.05 8.30 17.39
C LYS A 403 22.94 7.34 18.20
N PRO A 404 22.50 6.89 19.39
CA PRO A 404 23.25 5.89 20.13
C PRO A 404 23.33 4.59 19.32
N ASP A 405 24.34 3.76 19.61
CA ASP A 405 24.37 2.41 19.03
C ASP A 405 23.13 1.63 19.47
N ALA A 406 22.63 0.77 18.57
CA ALA A 406 21.50 -0.08 18.92
C ALA A 406 21.92 -1.03 20.05
N SER A 407 21.13 -1.12 21.11
CA SER A 407 21.34 -2.13 22.15
C SER A 407 20.86 -3.49 21.64
N SER A 408 21.55 -4.55 22.06
CA SER A 408 21.06 -5.92 21.90
C SER A 408 20.33 -6.31 23.17
N ASN A 409 19.10 -6.78 23.03
CA ASN A 409 18.31 -7.32 24.13
C ASN A 409 17.75 -8.67 23.71
N THR A 410 17.84 -9.68 24.60
CA THR A 410 17.22 -10.98 24.34
C THR A 410 15.70 -10.85 24.36
N ILE A 411 15.01 -11.79 23.74
CA ILE A 411 13.54 -11.86 23.81
C ILE A 411 13.10 -12.02 25.27
N ASP A 412 13.83 -12.80 26.07
CA ASP A 412 13.52 -12.99 27.48
C ASP A 412 13.68 -11.71 28.32
N ASP A 413 14.75 -10.93 28.10
CA ASP A 413 14.95 -9.63 28.77
C ASP A 413 13.80 -8.67 28.47
N ILE A 414 13.37 -8.61 27.21
CA ILE A 414 12.24 -7.80 26.77
C ILE A 414 10.95 -8.28 27.45
N CYS A 415 10.72 -9.59 27.53
CA CYS A 415 9.58 -10.16 28.24
C CYS A 415 9.61 -9.83 29.75
N LEU A 416 10.79 -9.83 30.38
CA LEU A 416 10.95 -9.45 31.78
C LEU A 416 10.64 -7.97 32.00
N GLN A 417 11.09 -7.08 31.11
CA GLN A 417 10.75 -5.66 31.17
C GLN A 417 9.24 -5.41 31.01
N MET A 418 8.56 -6.17 30.14
CA MET A 418 7.11 -6.12 29.98
C MET A 418 6.38 -6.55 31.26
N LYS A 419 6.81 -7.63 31.90
CA LYS A 419 6.26 -8.09 33.20
C LYS A 419 6.41 -7.03 34.29
N LYS A 420 7.54 -6.29 34.28
CA LYS A 420 7.80 -5.16 35.20
C LYS A 420 7.09 -3.85 34.80
N GLN A 421 6.22 -3.86 33.78
CA GLN A 421 5.50 -2.69 33.27
C GLN A 421 6.41 -1.56 32.77
N ARG A 422 7.66 -1.89 32.36
CA ARG A 422 8.63 -0.93 31.85
C ARG A 422 8.70 -0.88 30.32
N PHE A 423 7.87 -1.67 29.64
CA PHE A 423 7.87 -1.78 28.19
C PHE A 423 6.44 -1.82 27.64
N LEU A 424 6.03 -0.73 26.98
CA LEU A 424 4.71 -0.54 26.40
C LEU A 424 4.72 -0.89 24.91
N ILE A 425 4.21 -2.08 24.58
CA ILE A 425 4.16 -2.57 23.19
C ILE A 425 3.14 -1.82 22.35
N ARG A 426 2.03 -1.41 22.97
CA ARG A 426 0.88 -0.80 22.31
C ARG A 426 0.58 0.56 22.93
N PRO A 427 1.38 1.59 22.62
CA PRO A 427 1.01 2.96 22.92
C PRO A 427 -0.24 3.37 22.13
N PRO A 428 -0.99 4.41 22.57
CA PRO A 428 -2.29 4.77 22.02
C PRO A 428 -2.28 5.13 20.52
N TYR A 429 -1.20 5.68 19.98
CA TYR A 429 -1.08 6.01 18.55
C TYR A 429 -0.90 4.78 17.64
N GLN A 430 -0.54 3.62 18.19
CA GLN A 430 -0.36 2.42 17.39
C GLN A 430 -1.68 1.78 16.96
N ARG A 431 -1.60 0.96 15.90
CA ARG A 431 -2.73 0.19 15.39
C ARG A 431 -2.99 -1.10 16.19
N LYS A 432 -4.17 -1.68 15.99
CA LYS A 432 -4.52 -3.02 16.50
C LYS A 432 -3.62 -4.12 15.89
N GLU A 433 -3.62 -5.28 16.51
CA GLU A 433 -2.88 -6.44 15.99
C GLU A 433 -3.39 -6.87 14.61
N VAL A 434 -2.47 -7.22 13.71
CA VAL A 434 -2.82 -7.80 12.40
C VAL A 434 -2.70 -9.31 12.46
N ILE A 435 -3.82 -9.99 12.26
CA ILE A 435 -3.90 -11.45 12.30
C ILE A 435 -3.46 -12.04 10.95
N ASN A 436 -2.15 -12.31 10.80
CA ASN A 436 -1.60 -13.07 9.67
C ASN A 436 -0.57 -14.10 10.18
N GLN A 437 -1.02 -15.33 10.34
CA GLN A 437 -0.21 -16.43 10.87
C GLN A 437 0.98 -16.79 9.97
N ILE A 438 0.87 -16.63 8.65
CA ILE A 438 1.95 -16.93 7.71
C ILE A 438 3.12 -15.96 7.92
N LYS A 439 2.83 -14.65 8.00
CA LYS A 439 3.86 -13.63 8.29
C LYS A 439 4.47 -13.81 9.68
N SER A 440 3.64 -14.08 10.69
CA SER A 440 4.11 -14.35 12.05
C SER A 440 5.01 -15.59 12.10
N SER A 441 4.67 -16.66 11.38
CA SER A 441 5.51 -17.87 11.27
C SER A 441 6.85 -17.57 10.60
N GLY A 442 6.87 -16.72 9.57
CA GLY A 442 8.11 -16.30 8.91
C GLY A 442 9.09 -15.56 9.82
N ILE A 443 8.58 -14.81 10.82
CA ILE A 443 9.40 -14.14 11.84
C ILE A 443 10.02 -15.17 12.79
N ILE A 444 9.23 -16.12 13.29
CA ILE A 444 9.74 -17.19 14.17
C ILE A 444 10.78 -18.04 13.44
N GLU A 445 10.53 -18.37 12.17
CA GLU A 445 11.50 -19.11 11.37
C GLU A 445 12.81 -18.31 11.19
N SER A 446 12.76 -17.00 10.98
CA SER A 446 13.97 -16.17 10.94
C SER A 446 14.74 -16.20 12.26
N ILE A 447 14.05 -16.15 13.40
CA ILE A 447 14.64 -16.27 14.74
C ILE A 447 15.36 -17.63 14.89
N LEU A 448 14.67 -18.73 14.56
CA LEU A 448 15.23 -20.09 14.62
C LEU A 448 16.39 -20.31 13.63
N LEU A 449 16.45 -19.55 12.54
CA LEU A 449 17.59 -19.57 11.61
C LEU A 449 18.75 -18.67 12.05
N GLY A 450 18.58 -17.87 13.11
CA GLY A 450 19.58 -16.88 13.54
C GLY A 450 19.67 -15.66 12.62
N ILE A 451 18.71 -15.46 11.71
CA ILE A 451 18.69 -14.31 10.81
C ILE A 451 18.25 -13.09 11.60
N LYS A 452 19.08 -12.04 11.67
CA LYS A 452 18.72 -10.77 12.30
C LYS A 452 17.52 -10.13 11.61
N ILE A 453 16.45 -9.89 12.36
CA ILE A 453 15.26 -9.18 11.88
C ILE A 453 15.45 -7.66 11.98
N PRO A 454 14.65 -6.85 11.27
CA PRO A 454 14.73 -5.39 11.38
C PRO A 454 14.62 -4.90 12.83
N PRO A 455 15.39 -3.86 13.21
CA PRO A 455 15.42 -3.37 14.59
C PRO A 455 14.05 -2.90 15.08
N ILE A 456 13.83 -2.98 16.38
CA ILE A 456 12.68 -2.39 17.08
C ILE A 456 13.06 -0.97 17.48
N PHE A 457 12.19 0.00 17.20
CA PHE A 457 12.40 1.38 17.63
C PHE A 457 11.56 1.63 18.88
N ILE A 458 12.18 2.14 19.94
CA ILE A 458 11.50 2.49 21.18
C ILE A 458 11.78 3.93 21.57
N TYR A 459 10.80 4.56 22.22
CA TYR A 459 10.94 5.83 22.90
C TYR A 459 10.94 5.59 24.41
N LYS A 460 12.00 6.00 25.10
CA LYS A 460 12.12 5.83 26.54
C LYS A 460 11.85 7.15 27.23
N ARG A 461 10.74 7.17 27.96
CA ARG A 461 10.27 8.31 28.72
C ARG A 461 11.09 8.56 29.98
N GLU A 462 10.95 9.73 30.57
CA GLU A 462 11.59 10.09 31.85
C GLU A 462 11.16 9.19 33.01
N ASP A 463 9.91 8.70 32.99
CA ASP A 463 9.38 7.73 33.98
C ASP A 463 9.99 6.32 33.85
N GLY A 464 10.86 6.10 32.85
CA GLY A 464 11.57 4.85 32.62
C GLY A 464 10.77 3.80 31.85
N ILE A 465 9.61 4.16 31.30
CA ILE A 465 8.80 3.30 30.42
C ILE A 465 9.27 3.45 28.97
N SER A 466 9.50 2.32 28.31
CA SER A 466 9.87 2.21 26.90
C SER A 466 8.65 1.95 26.02
N GLU A 467 8.26 2.91 25.17
CA GLU A 467 7.15 2.80 24.24
C GLU A 467 7.60 2.35 22.84
N VAL A 468 6.89 1.41 22.23
CA VAL A 468 7.24 0.92 20.89
C VAL A 468 6.79 1.90 19.79
N LEU A 469 7.75 2.41 19.02
CA LEU A 469 7.54 3.24 17.82
C LEU A 469 7.40 2.38 16.56
N ASP A 470 8.30 1.40 16.35
CA ASP A 470 8.19 0.46 15.25
C ASP A 470 8.56 -0.96 15.70
N GLY A 471 7.93 -1.95 15.09
CA GLY A 471 8.16 -3.36 15.38
C GLY A 471 7.13 -4.01 16.30
N GLN A 472 6.05 -3.31 16.66
CA GLN A 472 4.94 -3.85 17.44
C GLN A 472 4.47 -5.22 16.92
N GLN A 473 4.22 -5.36 15.61
CA GLN A 473 3.69 -6.60 15.04
C GLN A 473 4.71 -7.75 15.09
N ARG A 474 6.01 -7.43 15.12
CA ARG A 474 7.08 -8.43 15.31
C ARG A 474 7.04 -8.96 16.75
N LEU A 475 7.01 -8.05 17.73
CA LEU A 475 6.90 -8.41 19.15
C LEU A 475 5.62 -9.19 19.44
N LEU A 476 4.46 -8.76 18.94
CA LEU A 476 3.18 -9.48 19.13
C LEU A 476 3.20 -10.87 18.49
N SER A 477 3.90 -11.05 17.36
CA SER A 477 4.05 -12.37 16.76
C SER A 477 4.91 -13.29 17.64
N ILE A 478 6.00 -12.77 18.21
CA ILE A 478 6.87 -13.53 19.13
C ILE A 478 6.10 -13.91 20.39
N LEU A 479 5.49 -12.93 21.06
CA LEU A 479 4.70 -13.16 22.28
C LEU A 479 3.50 -14.07 22.04
N GLY A 480 2.81 -13.90 20.91
CA GLY A 480 1.71 -14.77 20.51
C GLY A 480 2.15 -16.21 20.30
N PHE A 481 3.36 -16.46 19.80
CA PHE A 481 3.89 -17.82 19.65
C PHE A 481 4.24 -18.45 21.00
N ILE A 482 4.97 -17.71 21.85
CA ILE A 482 5.40 -18.15 23.19
C ILE A 482 4.19 -18.30 24.14
N GLY A 483 3.16 -17.48 23.96
CA GLY A 483 1.97 -17.42 24.81
C GLY A 483 2.07 -16.44 25.99
N ASN A 484 3.00 -15.49 25.92
CA ASN A 484 3.21 -14.48 26.95
C ASN A 484 2.16 -13.36 26.86
N GLU A 485 1.79 -12.83 28.03
CA GLU A 485 0.89 -11.68 28.16
C GLU A 485 1.67 -10.36 28.05
N TYR A 486 0.98 -9.31 27.63
CA TYR A 486 1.50 -7.96 27.58
C TYR A 486 0.46 -6.95 28.05
N LEU A 487 0.91 -5.76 28.43
CA LEU A 487 0.05 -4.68 28.87
C LEU A 487 -0.58 -3.97 27.66
N ASN A 488 -1.90 -3.87 27.62
CA ASN A 488 -2.61 -3.13 26.58
C ASN A 488 -2.71 -1.62 26.89
N GLU A 489 -3.34 -0.86 25.98
CA GLU A 489 -3.61 0.58 26.10
C GLU A 489 -4.40 0.94 27.39
N GLU A 490 -5.16 0.01 27.96
CA GLU A 490 -5.96 0.19 29.18
C GLU A 490 -5.23 -0.25 30.46
N LYS A 491 -3.93 -0.52 30.40
CA LYS A 491 -3.12 -1.04 31.51
C LYS A 491 -3.62 -2.40 32.04
N LYS A 492 -4.23 -3.22 31.17
CA LYS A 492 -4.64 -4.60 31.49
C LYS A 492 -3.72 -5.60 30.80
N PHE A 493 -3.37 -6.66 31.49
CA PHE A 493 -2.66 -7.79 30.88
C PHE A 493 -3.60 -8.53 29.94
N VAL A 494 -3.18 -8.64 28.68
CA VAL A 494 -3.90 -9.36 27.63
C VAL A 494 -2.95 -10.24 26.85
N LYS A 495 -3.50 -11.22 26.14
CA LYS A 495 -2.75 -12.06 25.19
C LYS A 495 -2.87 -11.49 23.78
N SER A 496 -1.95 -11.88 22.92
CA SER A 496 -2.06 -11.65 21.47
C SER A 496 -3.35 -12.30 20.94
N ASP A 497 -3.95 -11.68 19.93
CA ASP A 497 -5.10 -12.25 19.21
C ASP A 497 -4.76 -13.60 18.54
N LYS A 498 -3.46 -13.89 18.38
CA LYS A 498 -2.89 -15.13 17.85
C LYS A 498 -2.25 -15.99 18.96
N ASN A 499 -2.73 -15.92 20.19
CA ASN A 499 -2.13 -16.67 21.29
C ASN A 499 -1.94 -18.18 21.01
N LYS A 500 -0.72 -18.68 21.23
CA LYS A 500 -0.26 -20.06 21.01
C LYS A 500 -0.55 -20.59 19.60
N TYR A 501 -0.33 -19.77 18.57
CA TYR A 501 -0.51 -20.19 17.18
C TYR A 501 0.53 -21.24 16.76
N SER A 502 0.15 -22.11 15.80
CA SER A 502 1.07 -23.08 15.20
C SER A 502 1.85 -22.52 14.00
N LEU A 503 3.05 -23.02 13.74
CA LEU A 503 3.87 -22.57 12.62
C LEU A 503 3.27 -22.98 11.26
N ARG A 504 3.24 -22.05 10.30
CA ARG A 504 2.91 -22.28 8.89
C ARG A 504 4.12 -21.98 8.01
N LEU A 505 4.95 -23.00 7.80
CA LEU A 505 6.25 -23.04 7.13
C LEU A 505 6.29 -23.98 5.91
N LYS A 506 5.16 -24.37 5.30
CA LYS A 506 5.12 -25.22 4.09
C LYS A 506 6.10 -24.79 2.98
N ASN A 507 6.29 -23.47 2.83
CA ASN A 507 7.18 -22.87 1.84
C ASN A 507 8.47 -22.26 2.46
N GLY A 508 8.74 -22.58 3.72
CA GLY A 508 9.92 -22.17 4.48
C GLY A 508 11.09 -23.13 4.32
N ILE A 509 12.18 -22.82 5.01
CA ILE A 509 13.39 -23.64 5.12
C ILE A 509 13.16 -24.74 6.18
N LEU A 510 12.55 -24.39 7.32
CA LEU A 510 12.29 -25.29 8.45
C LEU A 510 10.95 -26.02 8.32
N LYS A 511 10.74 -26.72 7.20
CA LYS A 511 9.48 -27.42 6.89
C LYS A 511 9.12 -28.50 7.90
N ASN A 512 10.12 -29.07 8.57
CA ASN A 512 9.95 -30.06 9.64
C ASN A 512 9.24 -29.50 10.88
N LEU A 513 9.16 -28.16 11.02
CA LEU A 513 8.44 -27.49 12.11
C LEU A 513 7.02 -27.05 11.71
N GLU A 514 6.54 -27.41 10.51
CA GLU A 514 5.15 -27.14 10.10
C GLU A 514 4.15 -27.69 11.13
N GLY A 515 3.19 -26.86 11.53
CA GLY A 515 2.12 -27.23 12.46
C GLY A 515 2.51 -27.25 13.94
N LYS A 516 3.81 -27.13 14.27
CA LYS A 516 4.31 -27.11 15.65
C LYS A 516 3.95 -25.81 16.36
N LYS A 517 3.56 -25.89 17.64
CA LYS A 517 3.47 -24.76 18.58
C LYS A 517 4.77 -24.64 19.36
N TYR A 518 4.91 -23.56 20.15
CA TYR A 518 6.07 -23.35 21.01
C TYR A 518 6.32 -24.54 21.95
N GLU A 519 5.28 -25.05 22.60
CA GLU A 519 5.33 -26.22 23.50
C GLU A 519 5.70 -27.54 22.79
N ASP A 520 5.56 -27.61 21.46
CA ASP A 520 5.90 -28.80 20.68
C ASP A 520 7.37 -28.79 20.19
N LEU A 521 8.11 -27.70 20.47
CA LEU A 521 9.54 -27.56 20.16
C LEU A 521 10.38 -28.17 21.29
N ASP A 522 11.55 -28.69 20.94
CA ASP A 522 12.56 -29.12 21.91
C ASP A 522 13.18 -27.92 22.65
N ASP A 523 13.69 -28.16 23.85
CA ASP A 523 14.23 -27.13 24.74
C ASP A 523 15.28 -26.26 24.05
N SER A 524 16.14 -26.86 23.23
CA SER A 524 17.15 -26.14 22.43
C SER A 524 16.56 -25.11 21.47
N LEU A 525 15.45 -25.40 20.78
CA LEU A 525 14.78 -24.43 19.91
C LEU A 525 13.98 -23.41 20.71
N GLN A 526 13.43 -23.78 21.87
CA GLN A 526 12.77 -22.85 22.78
C GLN A 526 13.75 -21.81 23.33
N ASP A 527 14.89 -22.26 23.86
CA ASP A 527 15.99 -21.42 24.36
C ASP A 527 16.50 -20.52 23.24
N ARG A 528 16.67 -21.06 22.03
CA ARG A 528 17.07 -20.26 20.86
C ARG A 528 16.11 -19.11 20.56
N ILE A 529 14.81 -19.28 20.81
CA ILE A 529 13.84 -18.18 20.66
C ILE A 529 14.02 -17.16 21.79
N LEU A 530 14.14 -17.61 23.04
CA LEU A 530 14.26 -16.72 24.20
C LEU A 530 15.57 -15.93 24.21
N ASP A 531 16.67 -16.58 23.87
CA ASP A 531 18.03 -16.02 23.81
C ASP A 531 18.29 -15.23 22.53
N TYR A 532 17.33 -15.18 21.61
CA TYR A 532 17.52 -14.44 20.38
C TYR A 532 17.64 -12.94 20.65
N ASP A 533 18.81 -12.43 20.31
CA ASP A 533 19.19 -11.02 20.39
C ASP A 533 18.44 -10.14 19.38
N LEU A 534 17.46 -9.37 19.87
CA LEU A 534 16.78 -8.30 19.14
C LEU A 534 17.56 -7.00 19.23
N TRP A 535 17.73 -6.34 18.09
CA TRP A 535 18.26 -4.98 18.07
C TRP A 535 17.17 -3.97 18.42
N VAL A 536 17.44 -3.20 19.45
CA VAL A 536 16.56 -2.14 19.94
C VAL A 536 17.27 -0.81 19.76
N VAL A 537 16.64 0.08 18.99
CA VAL A 537 17.06 1.47 18.85
C VAL A 537 16.28 2.28 19.88
N GLU A 538 16.96 2.67 20.96
CA GLU A 538 16.40 3.46 22.05
C GLU A 538 16.58 4.96 21.76
N ILE A 539 15.47 5.68 21.71
CA ILE A 539 15.44 7.15 21.69
C ILE A 539 15.04 7.59 23.09
N SER A 540 15.97 8.22 23.82
CA SER A 540 15.73 8.65 25.19
C SER A 540 15.22 10.09 25.23
N GLU A 541 14.10 10.31 25.91
CA GLU A 541 13.52 11.63 26.21
C GLU A 541 14.53 12.54 26.92
N LYS A 542 15.26 11.99 27.91
CA LYS A 542 16.30 12.70 28.65
C LYS A 542 17.36 13.35 27.74
N ASN A 543 17.71 12.69 26.64
CA ASN A 543 18.71 13.19 25.70
C ASN A 543 18.08 14.02 24.57
N ASN A 544 16.75 13.96 24.39
CA ASN A 544 16.02 14.60 23.30
C ASN A 544 14.67 15.13 23.81
N PRO A 545 14.64 16.16 24.66
CA PRO A 545 13.42 16.61 25.36
C PRO A 545 12.34 17.16 24.41
N ASN A 546 12.72 17.64 23.22
CA ASN A 546 11.79 18.17 22.21
C ASN A 546 11.38 17.11 21.17
N PHE A 547 11.73 15.84 21.39
CA PHE A 547 11.44 14.77 20.44
C PHE A 547 9.97 14.35 20.53
N ASP A 548 9.29 14.34 19.38
CA ASP A 548 7.92 13.84 19.26
C ASP A 548 7.91 12.38 18.75
N PRO A 549 7.53 11.40 19.59
CA PRO A 549 7.44 9.99 19.19
C PRO A 549 6.39 9.74 18.09
N ILE A 550 5.34 10.54 18.03
CA ILE A 550 4.26 10.41 17.04
C ILE A 550 4.77 10.84 15.66
N ASP A 551 5.51 11.95 15.56
CA ASP A 551 6.14 12.37 14.30
C ASP A 551 7.07 11.29 13.75
N LEU A 552 7.91 10.66 14.60
CA LEU A 552 8.76 9.56 14.12
C LEU A 552 7.95 8.34 13.71
N PHE A 553 6.92 7.97 14.47
CA PHE A 553 6.01 6.88 14.10
C PHE A 553 5.40 7.10 12.70
N ILE A 554 4.91 8.31 12.44
CA ILE A 554 4.37 8.69 11.13
C ILE A 554 5.48 8.64 10.07
N ARG A 555 6.70 9.13 10.36
CA ARG A 555 7.86 9.10 9.44
C ARG A 555 8.27 7.71 9.01
N LEU A 556 8.34 6.78 9.95
CA LEU A 556 8.66 5.37 9.67
C LEU A 556 7.58 4.72 8.79
N ASN A 557 6.33 5.17 8.88
CA ASN A 557 5.17 4.52 8.25
C ASN A 557 4.54 5.28 7.07
N TYR A 558 4.97 6.50 6.77
CA TYR A 558 4.40 7.34 5.73
C TYR A 558 4.68 6.77 4.33
N LYS A 559 3.64 6.64 3.48
CA LYS A 559 3.71 6.08 2.11
C LYS A 559 4.71 4.90 2.04
N PRO A 560 4.41 3.72 2.62
CA PRO A 560 5.40 2.66 2.85
C PRO A 560 5.89 1.92 1.59
N TYR A 561 5.34 2.20 0.39
CA TYR A 561 5.66 1.52 -0.90
C TYR A 561 6.01 0.02 -0.76
N PRO A 562 5.20 -0.83 -0.12
CA PRO A 562 5.58 -2.23 0.08
C PRO A 562 5.67 -2.98 -1.25
N ILE A 563 6.51 -4.01 -1.29
CA ILE A 563 6.48 -5.02 -2.34
C ILE A 563 5.27 -5.91 -2.05
N LYS A 564 4.38 -6.06 -3.03
CA LYS A 564 3.18 -6.87 -2.86
C LYS A 564 3.53 -8.34 -3.03
N GLU A 565 2.97 -9.19 -2.18
CA GLU A 565 3.05 -10.64 -2.36
C GLU A 565 2.39 -11.04 -3.69
N ASN A 566 2.86 -12.15 -4.29
CA ASN A 566 2.33 -12.70 -5.55
C ASN A 566 2.34 -11.69 -6.71
N THR A 567 3.44 -10.94 -6.80
CA THR A 567 3.73 -10.03 -7.92
C THR A 567 5.14 -10.27 -8.42
N PHE A 568 5.43 -9.86 -9.65
CA PHE A 568 6.72 -10.00 -10.29
C PHE A 568 7.83 -9.27 -9.52
N GLU A 569 7.52 -8.13 -8.89
CA GLU A 569 8.46 -7.43 -7.98
C GLU A 569 9.01 -8.36 -6.88
N MET A 570 8.16 -9.27 -6.38
CA MET A 570 8.54 -10.26 -5.36
C MET A 570 9.12 -11.54 -6.00
N TRP A 571 8.50 -12.08 -7.05
CA TRP A 571 8.94 -13.29 -7.72
C TRP A 571 10.35 -13.17 -8.31
N ASN A 572 10.70 -12.00 -8.82
CA ASN A 572 12.04 -11.68 -9.32
C ASN A 572 13.15 -11.96 -8.29
N SER A 573 12.81 -12.02 -6.99
CA SER A 573 13.75 -12.36 -5.92
C SER A 573 13.99 -13.84 -5.71
N TYR A 574 12.97 -14.71 -5.76
CA TYR A 574 13.13 -16.10 -5.31
C TYR A 574 12.69 -17.17 -6.32
N VAL A 575 12.02 -16.80 -7.41
CA VAL A 575 11.66 -17.75 -8.48
C VAL A 575 12.91 -18.10 -9.27
N ASP A 576 12.89 -19.28 -9.90
CA ASP A 576 13.97 -19.77 -10.76
C ASP A 576 14.44 -18.69 -11.75
N ARG A 577 15.76 -18.53 -11.83
CA ARG A 577 16.39 -17.43 -12.56
C ARG A 577 16.09 -17.47 -14.06
N ASP A 578 15.91 -18.66 -14.63
CA ASP A 578 15.69 -18.81 -16.07
C ASP A 578 14.23 -18.51 -16.42
N ILE A 579 13.28 -18.85 -15.55
CA ILE A 579 11.89 -18.39 -15.67
C ILE A 579 11.85 -16.85 -15.67
N ILE A 580 12.48 -16.22 -14.68
CA ILE A 580 12.51 -14.75 -14.56
C ILE A 580 13.16 -14.10 -15.78
N LYS A 581 14.29 -14.63 -16.26
CA LYS A 581 14.95 -14.15 -17.48
C LYS A 581 14.04 -14.29 -18.70
N ARG A 582 13.36 -15.42 -18.86
CA ARG A 582 12.46 -15.66 -20.01
C ARG A 582 11.30 -14.67 -20.02
N ILE A 583 10.66 -14.41 -18.87
CA ILE A 583 9.56 -13.43 -18.77
C ILE A 583 10.07 -12.01 -19.05
N LYS A 584 11.21 -11.60 -18.47
CA LYS A 584 11.81 -10.29 -18.75
C LYS A 584 12.14 -10.11 -20.22
N LYS A 585 12.73 -11.14 -20.86
CA LYS A 585 13.02 -11.13 -22.30
C LYS A 585 11.73 -10.99 -23.11
N LEU A 586 10.69 -11.76 -22.78
CA LEU A 586 9.38 -11.67 -23.45
C LEU A 586 8.78 -10.26 -23.28
N SER A 587 8.89 -9.65 -22.10
CA SER A 587 8.45 -8.27 -21.86
C SER A 587 9.21 -7.28 -22.73
N GLN A 588 10.54 -7.33 -22.72
CA GLN A 588 11.41 -6.43 -23.50
C GLN A 588 11.14 -6.53 -25.01
N SER A 589 10.87 -7.74 -25.52
CA SER A 589 10.58 -7.95 -26.95
C SER A 589 9.28 -7.29 -27.42
N HIS A 590 8.33 -7.00 -26.53
CA HIS A 590 7.00 -6.50 -26.90
C HIS A 590 6.57 -5.22 -26.16
N GLU A 591 7.44 -4.63 -25.33
CA GLU A 591 7.09 -3.56 -24.37
C GLU A 591 6.53 -2.28 -25.00
N LYS A 592 6.84 -2.01 -26.27
CA LYS A 592 6.42 -0.78 -26.96
C LYS A 592 4.96 -0.78 -27.37
N TRP A 593 4.37 -1.96 -27.60
CA TRP A 593 2.99 -2.09 -28.09
C TRP A 593 2.13 -3.02 -27.24
N PHE A 594 2.71 -4.01 -26.55
CA PHE A 594 2.02 -4.96 -25.66
C PHE A 594 2.33 -4.64 -24.19
N TYR A 595 1.60 -3.67 -23.63
CA TYR A 595 1.81 -3.20 -22.26
C TYR A 595 0.49 -2.87 -21.56
N VAL A 596 0.49 -2.93 -20.22
CA VAL A 596 -0.59 -2.37 -19.38
C VAL A 596 -0.40 -0.86 -19.24
N ARG A 597 0.83 -0.43 -18.96
CA ARG A 597 1.25 0.99 -18.95
C ARG A 597 2.64 1.12 -19.57
N LYS A 598 2.86 2.16 -20.38
CA LYS A 598 4.20 2.54 -20.82
C LYS A 598 5.03 2.96 -19.59
N ASN A 599 6.33 2.64 -19.60
CA ASN A 599 7.32 3.05 -18.59
C ASN A 599 6.95 2.72 -17.14
N ASN A 600 6.45 1.50 -16.91
CA ASN A 600 5.98 1.09 -15.59
C ASN A 600 7.12 0.76 -14.63
N LYS A 601 7.27 1.57 -13.58
CA LYS A 601 8.27 1.35 -12.52
C LYS A 601 8.00 0.11 -11.65
N ARG A 602 6.77 -0.43 -11.63
CA ARG A 602 6.33 -1.52 -10.74
C ARG A 602 6.31 -2.90 -11.40
N MET A 603 6.92 -3.06 -12.58
CA MET A 603 6.96 -4.35 -13.31
C MET A 603 5.57 -4.92 -13.62
N GLU A 604 4.54 -4.06 -13.84
CA GLU A 604 3.17 -4.54 -14.13
C GLU A 604 3.08 -5.26 -15.49
N ASN A 605 4.02 -5.02 -16.42
CA ASN A 605 4.03 -5.70 -17.72
C ASN A 605 4.56 -7.13 -17.58
N GLU A 606 5.57 -7.34 -16.74
CA GLU A 606 6.07 -8.65 -16.37
C GLU A 606 5.04 -9.43 -15.54
N ASP A 607 4.30 -8.75 -14.65
CA ASP A 607 3.10 -9.32 -14.01
C ASP A 607 2.11 -9.84 -15.06
N LEU A 608 1.76 -9.01 -16.05
CA LEU A 608 0.80 -9.37 -17.10
C LEU A 608 1.26 -10.64 -17.84
N LEU A 609 2.52 -10.67 -18.28
CA LEU A 609 3.05 -11.80 -19.02
C LEU A 609 3.12 -13.05 -18.15
N THR A 610 3.53 -12.93 -16.89
CA THR A 610 3.52 -14.07 -15.95
C THR A 610 2.12 -14.63 -15.75
N PHE A 611 1.12 -13.75 -15.63
CA PHE A 611 -0.28 -14.12 -15.50
C PHE A 611 -0.82 -14.82 -16.74
N LEU A 612 -0.52 -14.30 -17.93
CA LEU A 612 -0.92 -14.93 -19.19
C LEU A 612 -0.19 -16.26 -19.43
N THR A 613 1.10 -16.36 -19.09
CA THR A 613 1.85 -17.61 -19.17
C THR A 613 1.28 -18.66 -18.22
N TYR A 614 0.87 -18.27 -17.01
CA TYR A 614 0.20 -19.17 -16.09
C TYR A 614 -1.13 -19.67 -16.67
N ILE A 615 -1.90 -18.80 -17.31
CA ILE A 615 -3.14 -19.15 -17.98
C ILE A 615 -2.87 -20.17 -19.11
N GLU A 616 -1.88 -19.91 -19.99
CA GLU A 616 -1.44 -20.86 -21.03
C GLU A 616 -0.98 -22.20 -20.45
N TYR A 617 -0.19 -22.17 -19.38
CA TYR A 617 0.28 -23.37 -18.69
C TYR A 617 -0.88 -24.21 -18.14
N ARG A 618 -1.93 -23.57 -17.62
CA ARG A 618 -3.14 -24.27 -17.13
C ARG A 618 -4.04 -24.74 -18.26
N ALA A 619 -4.04 -24.05 -19.39
CA ALA A 619 -4.90 -24.31 -20.53
C ALA A 619 -4.39 -25.42 -21.48
N LYS A 620 -3.45 -26.29 -21.06
CA LYS A 620 -2.79 -27.36 -21.84
C LYS A 620 -3.71 -28.50 -22.38
N SER A 621 -4.96 -28.21 -22.75
CA SER A 621 -5.90 -29.13 -23.41
C SER A 621 -6.02 -28.81 -24.92
N PRO A 622 -6.20 -29.82 -25.81
CA PRO A 622 -6.30 -29.60 -27.26
C PRO A 622 -7.49 -28.72 -27.71
N LYS A 623 -8.54 -28.66 -26.88
CA LYS A 623 -9.67 -27.72 -27.01
C LYS A 623 -9.97 -27.20 -25.62
N VAL A 624 -9.85 -25.89 -25.43
CA VAL A 624 -10.16 -25.26 -24.15
C VAL A 624 -11.65 -24.91 -24.16
N ASN A 625 -12.44 -25.44 -23.24
CA ASN A 625 -13.85 -25.05 -23.10
C ASN A 625 -14.03 -24.08 -21.92
N ALA A 626 -15.16 -23.37 -21.88
CA ALA A 626 -15.46 -22.42 -20.81
C ALA A 626 -15.43 -23.09 -19.41
N THR A 627 -15.82 -24.37 -19.33
CA THR A 627 -15.86 -25.17 -18.10
C THR A 627 -14.49 -25.42 -17.47
N ASN A 628 -13.42 -25.57 -18.27
CA ASN A 628 -12.07 -25.80 -17.73
C ASN A 628 -11.34 -24.47 -17.40
N ILE A 629 -11.78 -23.35 -17.98
CA ILE A 629 -11.15 -22.03 -17.78
C ILE A 629 -11.50 -21.43 -16.41
N VAL A 630 -12.72 -21.69 -15.91
CA VAL A 630 -13.23 -21.16 -14.62
C VAL A 630 -12.43 -21.64 -13.40
N ASP A 631 -11.56 -22.65 -13.57
CA ASP A 631 -10.66 -23.11 -12.52
C ASP A 631 -9.55 -22.11 -12.20
N PHE A 632 -9.14 -21.29 -13.17
CA PHE A 632 -8.03 -20.35 -13.02
C PHE A 632 -8.35 -18.90 -13.41
N LEU A 633 -9.36 -18.68 -14.27
CA LEU A 633 -9.83 -17.37 -14.70
C LEU A 633 -11.31 -17.20 -14.36
N ASP A 634 -11.61 -16.25 -13.48
CA ASP A 634 -12.96 -15.95 -13.03
C ASP A 634 -13.60 -14.88 -13.92
N ILE A 635 -14.78 -15.20 -14.46
CA ILE A 635 -15.58 -14.36 -15.37
C ILE A 635 -16.95 -14.17 -14.72
N TYR A 636 -17.33 -12.94 -14.40
CA TYR A 636 -18.57 -12.67 -13.66
C TYR A 636 -19.20 -11.31 -13.98
N GLY A 637 -20.53 -11.25 -13.92
CA GLY A 637 -21.30 -10.02 -14.04
C GLY A 637 -21.32 -9.21 -12.75
N ARG A 638 -20.90 -7.94 -12.79
CA ARG A 638 -21.03 -7.00 -11.66
C ARG A 638 -21.04 -5.56 -12.13
N GLY A 639 -21.97 -4.76 -11.62
CA GLY A 639 -22.08 -3.33 -11.93
C GLY A 639 -22.39 -3.05 -13.41
N GLY A 640 -23.29 -3.84 -14.01
CA GLY A 640 -23.67 -3.73 -15.41
C GLY A 640 -22.62 -4.15 -16.44
N LYS A 641 -21.56 -4.86 -16.00
CA LYS A 641 -20.40 -5.24 -16.83
C LYS A 641 -19.98 -6.69 -16.60
N ILE A 642 -19.34 -7.30 -17.60
CA ILE A 642 -18.60 -8.56 -17.45
C ILE A 642 -17.19 -8.24 -16.95
N ASN A 643 -16.75 -8.93 -15.91
CA ASN A 643 -15.45 -8.73 -15.29
C ASN A 643 -14.59 -9.98 -15.42
N PHE A 644 -13.29 -9.80 -15.65
CA PHE A 644 -12.32 -10.90 -15.70
C PHE A 644 -11.26 -10.70 -14.62
N ARG A 645 -10.93 -11.75 -13.88
CA ARG A 645 -9.79 -11.77 -12.95
C ARG A 645 -9.18 -13.15 -12.86
N ILE A 646 -7.89 -13.22 -12.60
CA ILE A 646 -7.29 -14.48 -12.12
C ILE A 646 -7.91 -14.83 -10.77
N LYS A 647 -8.32 -16.09 -10.61
CA LYS A 647 -8.99 -16.61 -9.42
C LYS A 647 -8.10 -16.50 -8.17
N SER A 648 -6.83 -16.87 -8.31
CA SER A 648 -5.87 -16.89 -7.20
C SER A 648 -4.44 -16.60 -7.68
N LYS A 649 -3.89 -15.44 -7.29
CA LYS A 649 -2.47 -15.12 -7.51
C LYS A 649 -1.54 -16.00 -6.67
N GLN A 650 -2.01 -16.52 -5.54
CA GLN A 650 -1.24 -17.44 -4.71
C GLN A 650 -0.98 -18.76 -5.43
N ASP A 651 -1.91 -19.21 -6.28
CA ASP A 651 -1.71 -20.45 -7.05
C ASP A 651 -0.66 -20.28 -8.14
N ILE A 652 -0.51 -19.07 -8.68
CA ILE A 652 0.61 -18.74 -9.58
C ILE A 652 1.93 -18.86 -8.82
N THR A 653 2.03 -18.26 -7.63
CA THR A 653 3.21 -18.39 -6.78
C THR A 653 3.52 -19.86 -6.50
N LYS A 654 2.52 -20.66 -6.12
CA LYS A 654 2.72 -22.10 -5.86
C LYS A 654 3.34 -22.78 -7.08
N VAL A 655 2.76 -22.58 -8.28
CA VAL A 655 3.28 -23.13 -9.53
C VAL A 655 4.72 -22.68 -9.78
N LEU A 656 5.01 -21.38 -9.74
CA LEU A 656 6.36 -20.84 -9.97
C LEU A 656 7.41 -21.34 -8.98
N THR A 657 6.99 -21.77 -7.78
CA THR A 657 7.89 -22.33 -6.76
C THR A 657 7.90 -23.85 -6.69
N SER A 658 7.09 -24.54 -7.50
CA SER A 658 7.04 -25.99 -7.51
C SER A 658 8.35 -26.58 -8.05
N PRO A 659 8.83 -27.70 -7.51
CA PRO A 659 9.95 -28.42 -8.11
C PRO A 659 9.60 -28.84 -9.54
N ASN A 660 10.61 -28.85 -10.43
CA ASN A 660 10.50 -29.29 -11.82
C ASN A 660 9.57 -28.47 -12.74
N ILE A 661 9.02 -27.35 -12.30
CA ILE A 661 8.13 -26.51 -13.12
C ILE A 661 8.85 -25.75 -14.25
N LYS A 662 10.17 -25.59 -14.12
CA LYS A 662 11.00 -24.70 -14.94
C LYS A 662 10.78 -24.89 -16.44
N GLU A 663 11.04 -26.10 -16.95
CA GLU A 663 10.96 -26.38 -18.38
C GLU A 663 9.53 -26.20 -18.91
N ASP A 664 8.55 -26.71 -18.17
CA ASP A 664 7.14 -26.59 -18.51
C ASP A 664 6.66 -25.14 -18.61
N PHE A 665 7.07 -24.28 -17.67
CA PHE A 665 6.66 -22.89 -17.63
C PHE A 665 7.40 -22.05 -18.68
N ILE A 666 8.68 -22.34 -18.94
CA ILE A 666 9.44 -21.72 -20.03
C ILE A 666 8.81 -22.10 -21.39
N ASN A 667 8.41 -23.36 -21.56
CA ASN A 667 7.67 -23.81 -22.74
C ASN A 667 6.35 -23.05 -22.89
N SER A 668 5.60 -22.87 -21.80
CA SER A 668 4.38 -22.07 -21.82
C SER A 668 4.63 -20.57 -22.10
N CYS A 669 5.80 -20.02 -21.78
CA CYS A 669 6.17 -18.67 -22.22
C CYS A 669 6.28 -18.60 -23.75
N SER A 670 6.90 -19.61 -24.36
CA SER A 670 7.02 -19.69 -25.82
C SER A 670 5.67 -19.95 -26.49
N GLN A 671 4.83 -20.79 -25.89
CA GLN A 671 3.46 -21.00 -26.35
C GLN A 671 2.62 -19.73 -26.25
N LEU A 672 2.75 -18.94 -25.17
CA LEU A 672 2.07 -17.65 -25.07
C LEU A 672 2.47 -16.71 -26.22
N GLU A 673 3.74 -16.69 -26.57
CA GLU A 673 4.26 -15.87 -27.66
C GLU A 673 3.61 -16.29 -28.99
N THR A 674 3.68 -17.58 -29.35
CA THR A 674 3.16 -18.09 -30.62
C THR A 674 1.64 -18.17 -30.69
N ASN A 675 0.99 -18.60 -29.61
CA ASN A 675 -0.44 -18.90 -29.53
C ASN A 675 -1.27 -17.74 -29.02
N PHE A 676 -0.67 -16.58 -28.73
CA PHE A 676 -1.45 -15.42 -28.34
C PHE A 676 -0.85 -14.12 -28.84
N ILE A 677 0.38 -13.79 -28.47
CA ILE A 677 1.00 -12.50 -28.81
C ILE A 677 1.11 -12.34 -30.32
N ASP A 678 1.58 -13.36 -31.03
CA ASP A 678 1.68 -13.34 -32.49
C ASP A 678 0.32 -13.25 -33.17
N LYS A 679 -0.71 -13.93 -32.64
CA LYS A 679 -2.10 -13.80 -33.13
C LYS A 679 -2.63 -12.39 -32.97
N VAL A 680 -2.36 -11.75 -31.82
CA VAL A 680 -2.78 -10.37 -31.56
C VAL A 680 -2.02 -9.41 -32.47
N LYS A 681 -0.70 -9.60 -32.63
CA LYS A 681 0.13 -8.80 -33.53
C LYS A 681 -0.38 -8.90 -34.96
N GLU A 682 -0.59 -10.13 -35.45
CA GLU A 682 -1.20 -10.40 -36.74
C GLU A 682 -2.52 -9.65 -36.85
N LEU A 683 -3.46 -9.82 -35.93
CA LEU A 683 -4.77 -9.15 -35.95
C LEU A 683 -4.67 -7.62 -36.05
N LEU A 684 -3.66 -7.01 -35.45
CA LEU A 684 -3.49 -5.56 -35.40
C LEU A 684 -2.73 -5.00 -36.61
N SER A 685 -1.80 -5.74 -37.21
CA SER A 685 -1.06 -5.30 -38.40
C SER A 685 -1.98 -5.06 -39.61
N GLU A 686 -1.61 -4.21 -40.56
CA GLU A 686 -2.24 -4.20 -41.90
C GLU A 686 -1.30 -4.81 -42.95
N ASN A 687 0.00 -4.62 -42.75
CA ASN A 687 1.10 -5.07 -43.59
C ASN A 687 2.32 -5.40 -42.71
N ASP A 688 3.36 -5.99 -43.30
CA ASP A 688 4.57 -6.38 -42.57
C ASP A 688 5.35 -5.19 -41.98
N ASN A 689 5.07 -3.96 -42.43
CA ASN A 689 5.71 -2.72 -42.01
C ASN A 689 4.91 -1.92 -40.96
N THR A 690 3.86 -2.50 -40.36
CA THR A 690 3.07 -1.77 -39.34
C THR A 690 3.96 -1.42 -38.15
N SER A 691 4.07 -0.12 -37.85
CA SER A 691 4.93 0.36 -36.77
C SER A 691 4.39 -0.04 -35.38
N GLU A 692 5.27 -0.11 -34.38
CA GLU A 692 4.87 -0.48 -33.01
C GLU A 692 3.92 0.54 -32.37
N ASP A 693 4.03 1.82 -32.74
CA ASP A 693 3.10 2.86 -32.30
C ASP A 693 1.73 2.71 -32.95
N GLU A 694 1.66 2.32 -34.23
CA GLU A 694 0.40 1.97 -34.89
C GLU A 694 -0.25 0.74 -34.26
N LEU A 695 0.53 -0.31 -33.97
CA LEU A 695 0.04 -1.49 -33.24
C LEU A 695 -0.56 -1.05 -31.90
N SER A 696 0.14 -0.20 -31.16
CA SER A 696 -0.31 0.32 -29.87
C SER A 696 -1.63 1.10 -29.98
N ALA A 697 -1.76 1.99 -30.97
CA ALA A 697 -2.96 2.77 -31.21
C ALA A 697 -4.16 1.90 -31.60
N ARG A 698 -3.94 0.91 -32.48
CA ARG A 698 -4.96 -0.06 -32.90
C ARG A 698 -5.40 -0.97 -31.76
N PHE A 699 -4.50 -1.33 -30.86
CA PHE A 699 -4.84 -2.05 -29.63
C PHE A 699 -5.83 -1.24 -28.77
N ASN A 700 -5.59 0.06 -28.59
CA ASN A 700 -6.47 0.93 -27.80
C ASN A 700 -7.85 1.03 -28.47
N LYS A 701 -7.87 1.16 -29.81
CA LYS A 701 -9.11 1.12 -30.59
C LYS A 701 -9.85 -0.20 -30.44
N LEU A 702 -9.16 -1.34 -30.48
CA LEU A 702 -9.75 -2.68 -30.28
C LEU A 702 -10.46 -2.79 -28.93
N PHE A 703 -9.88 -2.21 -27.89
CA PHE A 703 -10.48 -2.15 -26.56
C PHE A 703 -11.53 -1.04 -26.39
N GLY A 704 -11.70 -0.16 -27.39
CA GLY A 704 -12.55 1.02 -27.32
C GLY A 704 -12.19 1.94 -26.16
N ILE A 705 -10.89 2.20 -25.97
CA ILE A 705 -10.40 3.12 -24.94
C ILE A 705 -9.62 4.28 -25.57
N ASP A 706 -9.88 5.50 -25.11
CA ASP A 706 -9.17 6.71 -25.53
C ASP A 706 -7.96 7.02 -24.63
N SER A 707 -7.53 6.03 -23.84
CA SER A 707 -6.45 6.16 -22.85
C SER A 707 -5.20 5.40 -23.27
N THR A 708 -4.03 5.93 -22.90
CA THR A 708 -2.73 5.24 -23.01
C THR A 708 -2.54 4.14 -21.96
N LYS A 709 -3.52 3.92 -21.07
CA LYS A 709 -3.51 2.90 -20.04
C LYS A 709 -4.50 1.80 -20.34
N ARG A 710 -4.00 0.57 -20.38
CA ARG A 710 -4.80 -0.67 -20.47
C ARG A 710 -4.92 -1.31 -19.09
N THR A 711 -5.77 -2.30 -18.97
CA THR A 711 -5.98 -3.06 -17.73
C THR A 711 -5.69 -4.54 -17.96
N PHE A 712 -5.30 -5.27 -16.90
CA PHE A 712 -5.13 -6.73 -16.97
C PHE A 712 -6.37 -7.44 -17.52
N GLN A 713 -7.57 -6.98 -17.13
CA GLN A 713 -8.85 -7.51 -17.63
C GLN A 713 -8.96 -7.42 -19.16
N ASN A 714 -8.44 -6.35 -19.78
CA ASN A 714 -8.43 -6.27 -21.23
C ASN A 714 -7.60 -7.40 -21.85
N PHE A 715 -6.46 -7.77 -21.26
CA PHE A 715 -5.66 -8.86 -21.80
C PHE A 715 -6.27 -10.24 -21.51
N TYR A 716 -6.85 -10.44 -20.33
CA TYR A 716 -7.51 -11.71 -19.98
C TYR A 716 -8.72 -11.98 -20.87
N ALA A 717 -9.55 -10.95 -21.12
CA ALA A 717 -10.68 -11.07 -22.02
C ALA A 717 -10.22 -11.35 -23.45
N LEU A 718 -9.17 -10.68 -23.94
CA LEU A 718 -8.64 -10.92 -25.29
C LEU A 718 -8.09 -12.34 -25.42
N TRP A 719 -7.37 -12.81 -24.41
CA TRP A 719 -6.89 -14.19 -24.35
C TRP A 719 -8.05 -15.18 -24.41
N TYR A 720 -9.08 -14.98 -23.58
CA TYR A 720 -10.28 -15.82 -23.56
C TYR A 720 -10.95 -15.87 -24.93
N ILE A 721 -11.13 -14.72 -25.58
CA ILE A 721 -11.76 -14.65 -26.92
C ILE A 721 -10.93 -15.42 -27.97
N LEU A 722 -9.60 -15.31 -27.92
CA LEU A 722 -8.70 -15.85 -28.95
C LEU A 722 -8.16 -17.25 -28.69
N VAL A 723 -8.39 -17.85 -27.52
CA VAL A 723 -7.74 -19.12 -27.11
C VAL A 723 -7.99 -20.25 -28.11
N ASN A 724 -9.22 -20.38 -28.62
CA ASN A 724 -9.60 -21.41 -29.60
C ASN A 724 -9.52 -20.96 -31.05
N ILE A 725 -8.98 -19.77 -31.34
CA ILE A 725 -8.84 -19.30 -32.73
C ILE A 725 -7.42 -19.58 -33.20
N ASN A 726 -7.27 -20.28 -34.33
CA ASN A 726 -5.97 -20.57 -34.92
C ASN A 726 -5.43 -19.35 -35.72
N ILE A 727 -4.10 -19.25 -35.86
CA ILE A 727 -3.48 -18.09 -36.54
C ILE A 727 -3.82 -18.01 -38.04
N SER A 728 -4.05 -19.14 -38.71
CA SER A 728 -4.47 -19.16 -40.12
C SER A 728 -5.84 -18.53 -40.32
N SER A 729 -6.78 -18.72 -39.39
CA SER A 729 -8.12 -18.14 -39.44
C SER A 729 -8.08 -16.66 -39.11
N VAL A 730 -7.16 -16.21 -38.24
CA VAL A 730 -6.86 -14.79 -38.05
C VAL A 730 -6.38 -14.15 -39.36
N ARG A 731 -5.43 -14.78 -40.06
CA ARG A 731 -4.93 -14.29 -41.35
C ARG A 731 -6.02 -14.20 -42.41
N LYS A 732 -6.87 -15.23 -42.52
CA LYS A 732 -7.97 -15.27 -43.52
C LYS A 732 -9.11 -14.29 -43.22
N ASN A 733 -9.44 -14.06 -41.95
CA ASN A 733 -10.65 -13.32 -41.53
C ASN A 733 -10.35 -12.08 -40.69
N LYS A 734 -9.16 -11.50 -40.85
CA LYS A 734 -8.60 -10.43 -40.02
C LYS A 734 -9.58 -9.32 -39.63
N GLN A 735 -10.16 -8.65 -40.63
CA GLN A 735 -11.07 -7.53 -40.40
C GLN A 735 -12.35 -7.98 -39.69
N LYS A 736 -12.95 -9.11 -40.12
CA LYS A 736 -14.17 -9.66 -39.51
C LYS A 736 -13.96 -10.05 -38.05
N ILE A 737 -12.82 -10.66 -37.74
CA ILE A 737 -12.46 -11.04 -36.36
C ILE A 737 -12.24 -9.79 -35.51
N ARG A 738 -11.55 -8.77 -36.05
CA ARG A 738 -11.30 -7.49 -35.37
C ARG A 738 -12.61 -6.78 -35.00
N ASP A 739 -13.54 -6.68 -35.96
CA ASP A 739 -14.83 -6.04 -35.74
C ASP A 739 -15.67 -6.79 -34.71
N LYS A 740 -15.63 -8.13 -34.75
CA LYS A 740 -16.35 -8.94 -33.76
C LYS A 740 -15.75 -8.83 -32.37
N ILE A 741 -14.43 -8.76 -32.24
CA ILE A 741 -13.77 -8.53 -30.95
C ILE A 741 -14.15 -7.16 -30.40
N PHE A 742 -14.17 -6.11 -31.23
CA PHE A 742 -14.60 -4.78 -30.82
C PHE A 742 -16.05 -4.78 -30.28
N GLU A 743 -16.96 -5.49 -30.96
CA GLU A 743 -18.33 -5.69 -30.49
C GLU A 743 -18.39 -6.41 -29.14
N LEU A 744 -17.63 -7.49 -28.96
CA LEU A 744 -17.53 -8.23 -27.69
C LEU A 744 -17.00 -7.33 -26.56
N TYR A 745 -16.04 -6.45 -26.84
CA TYR A 745 -15.56 -5.46 -25.85
C TYR A 745 -16.61 -4.42 -25.48
N SER A 746 -17.46 -4.01 -26.43
CA SER A 746 -18.60 -3.15 -26.14
C SER A 746 -19.60 -3.85 -25.21
N GLN A 747 -19.83 -5.14 -25.41
CA GLN A 747 -20.72 -5.96 -24.58
C GLN A 747 -20.15 -6.15 -23.16
N ILE A 748 -18.86 -6.45 -23.03
CA ILE A 748 -18.17 -6.53 -21.73
C ILE A 748 -18.42 -5.26 -20.89
N LYS A 749 -18.57 -4.08 -21.53
CA LYS A 749 -18.80 -2.80 -20.86
C LYS A 749 -20.27 -2.49 -20.55
N ASN A 750 -21.23 -3.19 -21.15
CA ASN A 750 -22.65 -2.82 -21.14
C ASN A 750 -23.59 -3.98 -20.76
N GLU A 751 -23.07 -5.17 -20.51
CA GLU A 751 -23.84 -6.38 -20.18
C GLU A 751 -23.26 -7.04 -18.93
N ASN A 752 -24.12 -7.62 -18.08
CA ASN A 752 -23.72 -8.38 -16.89
C ASN A 752 -24.15 -9.86 -16.93
N ASP A 753 -24.83 -10.30 -17.98
CA ASP A 753 -25.25 -11.69 -18.17
C ASP A 753 -24.07 -12.52 -18.70
N LYS A 754 -23.48 -13.32 -17.81
CA LYS A 754 -22.33 -14.16 -18.10
C LYS A 754 -22.68 -15.28 -19.08
N ASP A 755 -23.81 -15.95 -18.90
CA ASP A 755 -24.16 -17.12 -19.70
C ASP A 755 -24.44 -16.73 -21.15
N LYS A 756 -25.10 -15.58 -21.33
CA LYS A 756 -25.31 -14.98 -22.64
C LYS A 756 -24.00 -14.56 -23.30
N PHE A 757 -23.05 -14.03 -22.52
CA PHE A 757 -21.72 -13.69 -23.03
C PHE A 757 -20.93 -14.94 -23.44
N ASP A 758 -20.90 -15.98 -22.60
CA ASP A 758 -20.21 -17.24 -22.87
C ASP A 758 -20.74 -17.92 -24.13
N LYS A 759 -22.08 -17.96 -24.32
CA LYS A 759 -22.70 -18.51 -25.54
C LYS A 759 -22.21 -17.81 -26.82
N ARG A 760 -22.07 -16.48 -26.79
CA ARG A 760 -21.55 -15.72 -27.95
C ARG A 760 -20.08 -16.00 -28.23
N ILE A 761 -19.30 -16.29 -27.19
CA ILE A 761 -17.90 -16.69 -27.33
C ILE A 761 -17.81 -18.08 -27.97
N GLU A 762 -18.68 -19.01 -27.56
CA GLU A 762 -18.78 -20.33 -28.20
C GLU A 762 -19.18 -20.22 -29.67
N ASP A 763 -20.18 -19.40 -30.01
CA ASP A 763 -20.58 -19.13 -31.40
C ASP A 763 -19.42 -18.52 -32.20
N PHE A 764 -18.67 -17.61 -31.59
CA PHE A 764 -17.48 -17.00 -32.19
C PHE A 764 -16.38 -18.04 -32.47
N TRP A 765 -16.12 -18.95 -31.52
CA TRP A 765 -15.17 -20.04 -31.71
C TRP A 765 -15.63 -20.99 -32.82
N GLN A 766 -16.90 -21.41 -32.84
CA GLN A 766 -17.41 -22.29 -33.89
C GLN A 766 -17.24 -21.68 -35.28
N LYS A 767 -17.45 -20.36 -35.41
CA LYS A 767 -17.37 -19.64 -36.68
C LYS A 767 -15.94 -19.48 -37.22
N TYR A 768 -14.94 -19.32 -36.34
CA TYR A 768 -13.58 -18.93 -36.76
C TYR A 768 -12.49 -19.95 -36.40
N ASN A 769 -12.84 -21.09 -35.81
CA ASN A 769 -11.91 -22.19 -35.51
C ASN A 769 -11.78 -23.23 -36.65
N SER A 770 -12.50 -23.04 -37.76
CA SER A 770 -12.42 -23.88 -38.97
C SER A 770 -11.30 -23.47 -39.92
#